data_AF-A0A290Z913-F1
#
_entry.id   AF-A0A290Z913-F1
#
_cell.length_a   1.000
_cell.length_b   1.000
_cell.length_c   1.000
_cell.angle_alpha   90.00
_cell.angle_beta   90.00
_cell.angle_gamma   90.00
#
_symmetry.space_group_name_H-M   'P 1'
#
loop_
_entity.id
_entity.type
_entity.pdbx_description
1 polymer ?
#
loop_
_entity_poly.entity_id
_entity_poly.type
_entity_poly.pdbx_seq_one_letter_code
_entity_poly.pdbx_strand_id
1 'polypeptide(L)'
;MDATESTYTMGPALARHVLPRRGDGSAPEPRKTPGPADQALAADLCLRVRSRVPANPRLDAFLRGVPDPFGAAVLYRALDSLVTSHGKARAQRLLTRRWAADHGLPLAAEAVTAATALTLSHQHEPHPAPEDQTYHPFWTLDRGAVPLRHDLAHAPDEVRAAARDAIARHRTTPAARAIAAFLLPDEPAWTAELCAEIAAADPDTPGHDLALLVATVADRAQFETVVDRADPECLTSRPWALPTLVATLGPDDALPGLTRLLPALTAPQRAKVLDVVAEFPSDEALTLVLTTGAPAVQRKARDRFPVRAARLAPEPEPAPATRRITEADPADLPSPLVNPPWETPEPPAARLRVTDRPHERWLPGEREEWAARPLPEDFADPAGLPDWPEAVAALHAGALAWHQQFTLLLNAPEDVVTPVLATWRPDYPVHLADWAHRLAATHGHAASAFLRDAVKHVPRVAASALVPLADADTSKLLAAQLLRRTPPLAEITAYFTRHGAHALRPLLPALLGRPGPSRRAAEAALRLLAGPEHREPLLEMAAELGRADALRALLDAGPLDSLTPTAPPGWLNRAIPALPPVLVAGRALPEPAVRNLLHVLAAHPDARRAGLAPVKRVCAADSLARFGSALLHRWLAEGADPASTWVLQAQSDLADDRATAELAALVARWPGEGNHQRATTGLEVLAGTGTEEALRGLDRIARTAKFPVLRADATRRITEAARAVGLDAEQLADRLVPHGRPAAAVVRDQTKRLERAMVEGRTWSAAEFHGVLRANPLLRDLVDRLLWSTAGGTRFRVAEDGTAADLADTPVPLPDDTRLHVVHPLGLGADLPAWAELLADHEVVQPFPQLGRPVVALTAAERATSTLTRFDGAQAAPGALLALVRRGWRREDLGGGQSEPWLTKPLRGNVELVLHLDRGVPFGSFAGLPRIRLGALDLVEQGSPGPEPLFGDQDPVRLSEELAHVAAAATG
;
A
#
# COMPACT_ATOMS: atom_id res chain seq x y z
N MET A 1 -11.17 24.31 42.22
CA MET A 1 -10.80 23.07 41.50
C MET A 1 -12.09 22.39 41.11
N ASP A 2 -12.37 22.33 39.82
CA ASP A 2 -13.56 21.63 39.33
C ASP A 2 -13.37 20.12 39.55
N ALA A 3 -14.27 19.46 40.28
CA ALA A 3 -14.10 18.07 40.71
C ALA A 3 -14.00 17.06 39.53
N THR A 4 -14.42 17.51 38.35
CA THR A 4 -14.45 16.79 37.08
C THR A 4 -13.08 16.68 36.39
N GLU A 5 -12.13 17.60 36.65
CA GLU A 5 -10.78 17.58 36.04
C GLU A 5 -9.73 16.82 36.88
N SER A 6 -10.12 16.33 38.06
CA SER A 6 -9.20 15.66 39.00
C SER A 6 -9.50 14.17 39.20
N THR A 7 -10.65 13.69 38.74
CA THR A 7 -11.07 12.29 38.90
C THR A 7 -11.01 11.58 37.56
N TYR A 8 -10.22 10.51 37.47
CA TYR A 8 -10.21 9.68 36.27
C TYR A 8 -11.50 8.86 36.19
N THR A 9 -12.20 8.98 35.06
CA THR A 9 -13.30 8.08 34.70
C THR A 9 -13.06 7.63 33.28
N MET A 10 -12.82 6.32 33.12
CA MET A 10 -12.60 5.71 31.81
C MET A 10 -13.85 5.85 30.94
N GLY A 11 -13.68 6.33 29.71
CA GLY A 11 -14.80 6.47 28.79
C GLY A 11 -15.48 5.12 28.47
N PRO A 12 -16.80 5.08 28.22
CA PRO A 12 -17.55 3.84 27.96
C PRO A 12 -17.04 3.05 26.74
N ALA A 13 -16.42 3.73 25.77
CA ALA A 13 -15.82 3.11 24.59
C ALA A 13 -14.53 2.33 24.90
N LEU A 14 -13.75 2.74 25.92
CA LEU A 14 -12.58 2.01 26.40
C LEU A 14 -12.98 0.95 27.42
N ALA A 15 -13.92 1.29 28.32
CA ALA A 15 -14.40 0.40 29.38
C ALA A 15 -14.93 -0.93 28.84
N ARG A 16 -15.62 -0.93 27.68
CA ARG A 16 -16.13 -2.16 27.03
C ARG A 16 -15.04 -3.16 26.59
N HIS A 17 -13.78 -2.73 26.56
CA HIS A 17 -12.65 -3.55 26.13
C HIS A 17 -11.78 -4.03 27.31
N VAL A 18 -12.08 -3.63 28.54
CA VAL A 18 -11.34 -4.07 29.74
C VAL A 18 -11.55 -5.58 29.94
N LEU A 19 -10.45 -6.32 30.12
CA LEU A 19 -10.52 -7.73 30.46
C LEU A 19 -10.68 -7.91 31.98
N PRO A 20 -11.58 -8.80 32.43
CA PRO A 20 -11.88 -8.94 33.84
C PRO A 20 -10.76 -9.65 34.61
N ARG A 21 -10.73 -9.35 35.91
CA ARG A 21 -9.95 -9.99 36.97
C ARG A 21 -10.88 -10.54 38.05
N ARG A 22 -10.43 -11.52 38.83
CA ARG A 22 -11.25 -12.09 39.90
C ARG A 22 -11.54 -11.01 40.96
N GLY A 23 -12.83 -10.76 41.22
CA GLY A 23 -13.26 -9.86 42.29
C GLY A 23 -13.18 -8.37 41.96
N ASP A 24 -12.94 -8.00 40.70
CA ASP A 24 -12.89 -6.60 40.25
C ASP A 24 -14.27 -5.94 40.06
N GLY A 25 -15.35 -6.67 40.33
CA GLY A 25 -16.74 -6.19 40.19
C GLY A 25 -17.22 -6.11 38.74
N SER A 26 -16.47 -6.66 37.77
CA SER A 26 -16.92 -6.80 36.39
C SER A 26 -18.15 -7.72 36.28
N ALA A 27 -18.97 -7.46 35.27
CA ALA A 27 -20.14 -8.28 34.97
C ALA A 27 -19.80 -9.35 33.91
N PRO A 28 -20.49 -10.51 33.91
CA PRO A 28 -20.37 -11.51 32.85
C PRO A 28 -20.64 -10.89 31.46
N GLU A 29 -19.84 -11.27 30.46
CA GLU A 29 -20.01 -10.79 29.08
C GLU A 29 -21.38 -11.25 28.54
N PRO A 30 -22.21 -10.36 27.99
CA PRO A 30 -23.47 -10.76 27.39
C PRO A 30 -23.23 -11.69 26.19
N ARG A 31 -23.72 -12.93 26.29
CA ARG A 31 -23.47 -13.99 25.29
C ARG A 31 -24.55 -14.00 24.22
N LYS A 32 -24.16 -13.78 22.97
CA LYS A 32 -25.02 -14.03 21.80
C LYS A 32 -24.90 -15.49 21.37
N THR A 33 -26.03 -16.19 21.26
CA THR A 33 -26.06 -17.57 20.75
C THR A 33 -25.53 -17.60 19.31
N PRO A 34 -24.56 -18.48 18.99
CA PRO A 34 -24.07 -18.62 17.62
C PRO A 34 -25.20 -19.02 16.67
N GLY A 35 -25.31 -18.34 15.53
CA GLY A 35 -26.29 -18.69 14.50
C GLY A 35 -25.84 -19.88 13.64
N PRO A 36 -26.69 -20.39 12.73
CA PRO A 36 -26.32 -21.46 11.80
C PRO A 36 -25.07 -21.14 10.97
N ALA A 37 -24.90 -19.89 10.56
CA ALA A 37 -23.71 -19.44 9.81
C ALA A 37 -22.42 -19.47 10.66
N ASP A 38 -22.51 -19.22 11.98
CA ASP A 38 -21.37 -19.32 12.90
C ASP A 38 -20.92 -20.77 13.06
N GLN A 39 -21.88 -21.68 13.17
CA GLN A 39 -21.63 -23.11 13.31
C GLN A 39 -21.03 -23.68 12.02
N ALA A 40 -21.56 -23.28 10.86
CA ALA A 40 -21.01 -23.65 9.56
C ALA A 40 -19.57 -23.16 9.40
N LEU A 41 -19.27 -21.90 9.77
CA LEU A 41 -17.91 -21.36 9.73
C LEU A 41 -16.94 -22.17 10.61
N ALA A 42 -17.34 -22.48 11.85
CA ALA A 42 -16.48 -23.25 12.76
C ALA A 42 -16.23 -24.68 12.25
N ALA A 43 -17.27 -25.34 11.72
CA ALA A 43 -17.16 -26.68 11.14
C ALA A 43 -16.25 -26.71 9.90
N ASP A 44 -16.45 -25.76 8.98
CA ASP A 44 -15.64 -25.61 7.78
C ASP A 44 -14.16 -25.41 8.11
N LEU A 45 -13.82 -24.52 9.05
CA LEU A 45 -12.42 -24.29 9.42
C LEU A 45 -11.80 -25.49 10.14
N CYS A 46 -12.58 -26.27 10.89
CA CYS A 46 -12.09 -27.54 11.46
C CYS A 46 -11.78 -28.57 10.38
N LEU A 47 -12.61 -28.66 9.33
CA LEU A 47 -12.36 -29.53 8.18
C LEU A 47 -11.08 -29.13 7.44
N ARG A 48 -10.86 -27.82 7.23
CA ARG A 48 -9.63 -27.30 6.60
C ARG A 48 -8.37 -27.59 7.42
N VAL A 49 -8.47 -27.54 8.75
CA VAL A 49 -7.36 -27.97 9.61
C VAL A 49 -7.13 -29.48 9.44
N ARG A 50 -8.20 -30.28 9.46
CA ARG A 50 -8.09 -31.74 9.35
C ARG A 50 -7.48 -32.20 8.02
N SER A 51 -7.72 -31.48 6.93
CA SER A 51 -7.13 -31.81 5.62
C SER A 51 -5.65 -31.46 5.49
N ARG A 52 -5.13 -30.56 6.35
CA ARG A 52 -3.72 -30.14 6.34
C ARG A 52 -2.86 -30.85 7.36
N VAL A 53 -3.43 -31.26 8.50
CA VAL A 53 -2.72 -31.97 9.56
C VAL A 53 -2.73 -33.48 9.26
N PRO A 54 -1.57 -34.16 9.26
CA PRO A 54 -1.48 -35.61 9.11
C PRO A 54 -2.33 -36.37 10.13
N ALA A 55 -2.58 -37.66 9.86
CA ALA A 55 -3.42 -38.48 10.74
C ALA A 55 -2.90 -38.47 12.18
N ASN A 56 -3.70 -37.90 13.09
CA ASN A 56 -3.35 -37.76 14.49
C ASN A 56 -4.49 -38.35 15.35
N PRO A 57 -4.25 -39.47 16.07
CA PRO A 57 -5.32 -40.21 16.73
C PRO A 57 -6.00 -39.40 17.85
N ARG A 58 -5.28 -38.47 18.48
CA ARG A 58 -5.81 -37.61 19.54
C ARG A 58 -6.69 -36.49 18.99
N LEU A 59 -6.27 -35.87 17.88
CA LEU A 59 -7.12 -34.94 17.13
C LEU A 59 -8.38 -35.65 16.62
N ASP A 60 -8.24 -36.83 16.04
CA ASP A 60 -9.36 -37.60 15.50
C ASP A 60 -10.35 -38.03 16.60
N ALA A 61 -9.86 -38.42 17.78
CA ALA A 61 -10.70 -38.70 18.94
C ALA A 61 -11.47 -37.46 19.40
N PHE A 62 -10.78 -36.32 19.48
CA PHE A 62 -11.40 -35.05 19.86
C PHE A 62 -12.50 -34.61 18.90
N LEU A 63 -12.26 -34.72 17.58
CA LEU A 63 -13.26 -34.39 16.55
C LEU A 63 -14.50 -35.29 16.59
N ARG A 64 -14.39 -36.52 17.13
CA ARG A 64 -15.53 -37.42 17.40
C ARG A 64 -16.26 -37.12 18.71
N GLY A 65 -15.84 -36.09 19.46
CA GLY A 65 -16.46 -35.67 20.72
C GLY A 65 -15.88 -36.33 21.97
N VAL A 66 -14.75 -37.05 21.87
CA VAL A 66 -14.05 -37.57 23.05
C VAL A 66 -13.26 -36.41 23.69
N PRO A 67 -13.41 -36.13 24.99
CA PRO A 67 -12.64 -35.07 25.64
C PRO A 67 -11.13 -35.39 25.62
N ASP A 68 -10.36 -34.65 24.81
CA ASP A 68 -8.90 -34.75 24.75
C ASP A 68 -8.29 -33.34 24.61
N PRO A 69 -7.70 -32.78 25.70
CA PRO A 69 -7.08 -31.45 25.68
C PRO A 69 -5.95 -31.31 24.65
N PHE A 70 -5.22 -32.39 24.37
CA PHE A 70 -4.13 -32.36 23.37
C PHE A 70 -4.70 -32.36 21.95
N GLY A 71 -5.74 -33.15 21.68
CA GLY A 71 -6.44 -33.12 20.39
C GLY A 71 -7.01 -31.74 20.10
N ALA A 72 -7.61 -31.10 21.11
CA ALA A 72 -8.07 -29.71 21.04
C ALA A 72 -6.92 -28.72 20.83
N ALA A 73 -5.77 -28.92 21.50
CA ALA A 73 -4.58 -28.09 21.35
C ALA A 73 -3.99 -28.14 19.94
N VAL A 74 -3.91 -29.34 19.33
CA VAL A 74 -3.46 -29.53 17.94
C VAL A 74 -4.39 -28.79 16.98
N LEU A 75 -5.70 -28.93 17.14
CA LEU A 75 -6.70 -28.20 16.34
C LEU A 75 -6.51 -26.68 16.47
N TYR A 76 -6.33 -26.19 17.70
CA TYR A 76 -6.16 -24.77 17.97
C TYR A 76 -4.87 -24.19 17.39
N ARG A 77 -3.75 -24.91 17.54
CA ARG A 77 -2.44 -24.54 16.97
C ARG A 77 -2.44 -24.57 15.44
N ALA A 78 -3.07 -25.57 14.84
CA ALA A 78 -3.17 -25.66 13.39
C ALA A 78 -4.12 -24.63 12.80
N LEU A 79 -5.22 -24.29 13.48
CA LEU A 79 -6.06 -23.16 13.10
C LEU A 79 -5.27 -21.84 13.15
N ASP A 80 -4.36 -21.68 14.11
CA ASP A 80 -3.49 -20.51 14.19
C ASP A 80 -2.46 -20.44 13.05
N SER A 81 -1.81 -21.56 12.75
CA SER A 81 -0.62 -21.58 11.88
C SER A 81 -0.93 -21.85 10.41
N LEU A 82 -2.01 -22.59 10.11
CA LEU A 82 -2.28 -23.07 8.75
C LEU A 82 -3.42 -22.33 8.05
N VAL A 83 -4.23 -21.55 8.78
CA VAL A 83 -5.46 -20.98 8.21
C VAL A 83 -5.40 -19.45 8.16
N THR A 84 -5.14 -18.91 6.97
CA THR A 84 -5.14 -17.47 6.70
C THR A 84 -6.53 -17.00 6.27
N SER A 85 -7.47 -16.90 7.21
CA SER A 85 -8.86 -16.46 6.95
C SER A 85 -9.29 -15.30 7.85
N HIS A 86 -10.07 -14.35 7.30
CA HIS A 86 -10.74 -13.30 8.07
C HIS A 86 -11.71 -13.85 9.14
N GLY A 87 -12.17 -15.11 8.99
CA GLY A 87 -13.02 -15.81 9.96
C GLY A 87 -12.28 -16.50 11.11
N LYS A 88 -10.95 -16.65 11.03
CA LYS A 88 -10.12 -17.42 11.98
C LYS A 88 -10.33 -16.99 13.44
N ALA A 89 -10.22 -15.69 13.71
CA ALA A 89 -10.39 -15.17 15.08
C ALA A 89 -11.81 -15.39 15.62
N ARG A 90 -12.84 -15.39 14.75
CA ARG A 90 -14.22 -15.69 15.13
C ARG A 90 -14.37 -17.17 15.46
N ALA A 91 -13.77 -18.05 14.67
CA ALA A 91 -13.78 -19.49 14.91
C ALA A 91 -13.05 -19.89 16.20
N GLN A 92 -11.88 -19.32 16.48
CA GLN A 92 -11.17 -19.56 17.75
C GLN A 92 -12.05 -19.25 18.97
N ARG A 93 -12.80 -18.14 18.95
CA ARG A 93 -13.76 -17.79 20.02
C ARG A 93 -14.94 -18.77 20.11
N LEU A 94 -15.48 -19.20 18.97
CA LEU A 94 -16.61 -20.12 18.93
C LEU A 94 -16.21 -21.51 19.44
N LEU A 95 -15.03 -21.99 19.03
CA LEU A 95 -14.51 -23.29 19.42
C LEU A 95 -14.21 -23.35 20.91
N THR A 96 -13.48 -22.38 21.49
CA THR A 96 -13.17 -22.41 22.92
C THR A 96 -14.43 -22.31 23.80
N ARG A 97 -15.42 -21.52 23.38
CA ARG A 97 -16.74 -21.47 24.04
C ARG A 97 -17.51 -22.79 23.94
N ARG A 98 -17.47 -23.43 22.77
CA ARG A 98 -18.09 -24.74 22.57
C ARG A 98 -17.42 -25.80 23.43
N TRP A 99 -16.09 -25.85 23.48
CA TRP A 99 -15.36 -26.78 24.34
C TRP A 99 -15.65 -26.55 25.82
N ALA A 100 -15.75 -25.29 26.24
CA ALA A 100 -16.14 -24.94 27.61
C ALA A 100 -17.56 -25.42 27.95
N ALA A 101 -18.49 -25.37 27.00
CA ALA A 101 -19.86 -25.85 27.18
C ALA A 101 -19.97 -27.38 27.15
N ASP A 102 -19.30 -28.03 26.20
CA ASP A 102 -19.40 -29.47 25.95
C ASP A 102 -18.54 -30.30 26.92
N HIS A 103 -17.41 -29.74 27.38
CA HIS A 103 -16.38 -30.46 28.15
C HIS A 103 -15.87 -29.72 29.40
N GLY A 104 -16.39 -28.51 29.67
CA GLY A 104 -16.02 -27.71 30.83
C GLY A 104 -14.87 -26.73 30.59
N LEU A 105 -14.86 -25.65 31.38
CA LEU A 105 -13.82 -24.61 31.34
C LEU A 105 -12.38 -25.13 31.56
N PRO A 106 -12.12 -26.10 32.47
CA PRO A 106 -10.78 -26.62 32.66
C PRO A 106 -10.16 -27.21 31.39
N LEU A 107 -10.92 -28.00 30.62
CA LEU A 107 -10.41 -28.60 29.38
C LEU A 107 -10.12 -27.55 28.31
N ALA A 108 -11.01 -26.57 28.16
CA ALA A 108 -10.82 -25.51 27.16
C ALA A 108 -9.59 -24.64 27.47
N ALA A 109 -9.37 -24.31 28.75
CA ALA A 109 -8.20 -23.56 29.20
C ALA A 109 -6.90 -24.38 29.10
N GLU A 110 -6.96 -25.68 29.40
CA GLU A 110 -5.85 -26.62 29.21
C GLU A 110 -5.45 -26.69 27.73
N ALA A 111 -6.41 -26.84 26.82
CA ALA A 111 -6.16 -26.94 25.39
C ALA A 111 -5.47 -25.70 24.81
N VAL A 112 -5.94 -24.50 25.16
CA VAL A 112 -5.34 -23.23 24.69
C VAL A 112 -3.93 -23.06 25.25
N THR A 113 -3.69 -23.45 26.51
CA THR A 113 -2.35 -23.42 27.10
C THR A 113 -1.42 -24.42 26.42
N ALA A 114 -1.85 -25.68 26.31
CA ALA A 114 -1.08 -26.75 25.65
C ALA A 114 -0.75 -26.43 24.19
N ALA A 115 -1.63 -25.71 23.48
CA ALA A 115 -1.37 -25.29 22.10
C ALA A 115 -0.10 -24.42 21.98
N THR A 116 0.20 -23.59 22.99
CA THR A 116 1.42 -22.75 22.99
C THR A 116 2.72 -23.56 23.09
N ALA A 117 2.64 -24.76 23.68
CA ALA A 117 3.75 -25.71 23.80
C ALA A 117 3.89 -26.65 22.58
N LEU A 118 3.15 -26.39 21.50
CA LEU A 118 3.23 -27.13 20.23
C LEU A 118 3.75 -26.24 19.11
N THR A 119 4.51 -26.84 18.20
CA THR A 119 4.85 -26.30 16.87
C THR A 119 4.39 -27.28 15.78
N LEU A 120 4.29 -26.80 14.54
CA LEU A 120 4.02 -27.65 13.39
C LEU A 120 5.26 -27.70 12.50
N SER A 121 5.65 -28.90 12.06
CA SER A 121 6.72 -29.07 11.09
C SER A 121 6.31 -28.53 9.70
N HIS A 122 7.25 -28.51 8.75
CA HIS A 122 6.96 -28.22 7.34
C HIS A 122 5.93 -29.19 6.72
N GLN A 123 5.77 -30.39 7.29
CA GLN A 123 4.74 -31.37 6.91
C GLN A 123 3.47 -31.24 7.75
N HIS A 124 3.36 -30.17 8.55
CA HIS A 124 2.24 -29.88 9.44
C HIS A 124 2.04 -30.91 10.57
N GLU A 125 3.07 -31.69 10.90
CA GLU A 125 3.02 -32.60 12.04
C GLU A 125 3.22 -31.83 13.35
N PRO A 126 2.41 -32.11 14.40
CA PRO A 126 2.57 -31.46 15.69
C PRO A 126 3.76 -32.04 16.48
N HIS A 127 4.66 -31.16 16.92
CA HIS A 127 5.80 -31.50 17.78
C HIS A 127 5.86 -30.55 18.99
N PRO A 128 6.58 -30.92 20.07
CA PRO A 128 6.85 -30.01 21.17
C PRO A 128 7.51 -28.71 20.67
N ALA A 129 7.12 -27.58 21.24
CA ALA A 129 7.80 -26.31 20.98
C ALA A 129 9.21 -26.31 21.62
N PRO A 130 10.14 -25.49 21.09
CA PRO A 130 11.43 -25.25 21.73
C PRO A 130 11.28 -24.82 23.20
N GLU A 131 12.23 -25.22 24.05
CA GLU A 131 12.17 -24.94 25.50
C GLU A 131 12.17 -23.44 25.83
N ASP A 132 12.82 -22.64 24.98
CA ASP A 132 12.96 -21.18 25.07
C ASP A 132 11.88 -20.41 24.30
N GLN A 133 10.89 -21.09 23.72
CA GLN A 133 9.84 -20.46 22.90
C GLN A 133 9.07 -19.40 23.69
N THR A 134 9.22 -18.13 23.28
CA THR A 134 8.41 -17.00 23.79
C THR A 134 7.09 -16.88 23.03
N TYR A 135 6.14 -16.14 23.61
CA TYR A 135 4.84 -15.92 22.98
C TYR A 135 4.97 -14.89 21.85
N HIS A 136 4.84 -15.37 20.61
CA HIS A 136 5.06 -14.54 19.43
C HIS A 136 3.93 -13.49 19.23
N PRO A 137 4.26 -12.21 18.92
CA PRO A 137 3.29 -11.12 18.79
C PRO A 137 2.16 -11.37 17.79
N PHE A 138 2.45 -12.08 16.70
CA PHE A 138 1.47 -12.35 15.64
C PHE A 138 0.65 -13.63 15.84
N TRP A 139 0.91 -14.39 16.91
CA TRP A 139 0.00 -15.48 17.27
C TRP A 139 -1.36 -14.91 17.64
N THR A 140 -2.41 -15.59 17.22
CA THR A 140 -3.79 -15.19 17.54
C THR A 140 -4.43 -16.16 18.54
N LEU A 141 -3.62 -16.93 19.26
CA LEU A 141 -4.10 -17.84 20.30
C LEU A 141 -4.84 -17.08 21.42
N ASP A 142 -4.53 -15.80 21.62
CA ASP A 142 -5.23 -14.87 22.51
C ASP A 142 -6.72 -14.73 22.17
N ARG A 143 -7.13 -14.92 20.90
CA ARG A 143 -8.52 -14.70 20.46
C ARG A 143 -9.51 -15.62 21.14
N GLY A 144 -9.16 -16.89 21.34
CA GLY A 144 -9.94 -17.86 22.12
C GLY A 144 -9.60 -17.88 23.60
N ALA A 145 -8.44 -17.33 24.02
CA ALA A 145 -8.09 -17.16 25.43
C ALA A 145 -8.89 -16.04 26.13
N VAL A 146 -9.15 -14.93 25.43
CA VAL A 146 -9.95 -13.79 25.94
C VAL A 146 -11.32 -14.22 26.50
N PRO A 147 -12.18 -14.97 25.76
CA PRO A 147 -13.46 -15.41 26.33
C PRO A 147 -13.26 -16.39 27.50
N LEU A 148 -12.23 -17.24 27.47
CA LEU A 148 -11.94 -18.15 28.59
C LEU A 148 -11.52 -17.38 29.85
N ARG A 149 -10.69 -16.34 29.73
CA ARG A 149 -10.36 -15.44 30.85
C ARG A 149 -11.62 -14.82 31.43
N HIS A 150 -12.53 -14.36 30.58
CA HIS A 150 -13.81 -13.79 31.02
C HIS A 150 -14.62 -14.79 31.85
N ASP A 151 -14.72 -16.02 31.36
CA ASP A 151 -15.48 -17.07 32.03
C ASP A 151 -14.78 -17.54 33.31
N LEU A 152 -13.45 -17.65 33.33
CA LEU A 152 -12.65 -18.04 34.49
C LEU A 152 -12.66 -17.00 35.62
N ALA A 153 -12.75 -15.71 35.31
CA ALA A 153 -12.88 -14.65 36.32
C ALA A 153 -14.18 -14.81 37.13
N HIS A 154 -15.25 -15.30 36.49
CA HIS A 154 -16.58 -15.44 37.07
C HIS A 154 -16.94 -16.88 37.45
N ALA A 155 -16.06 -17.85 37.18
CA ALA A 155 -16.31 -19.27 37.44
C ALA A 155 -16.39 -19.57 38.95
N PRO A 156 -17.17 -20.59 39.37
CA PRO A 156 -17.12 -21.10 40.74
C PRO A 156 -15.70 -21.52 41.13
N ASP A 157 -15.37 -21.42 42.41
CA ASP A 157 -14.01 -21.67 42.92
C ASP A 157 -13.49 -23.07 42.57
N GLU A 158 -14.35 -24.09 42.66
CA GLU A 158 -14.01 -25.47 42.29
C GLU A 158 -13.62 -25.60 40.81
N VAL A 159 -14.36 -24.94 39.92
CA VAL A 159 -14.11 -24.96 38.48
C VAL A 159 -12.83 -24.20 38.14
N ARG A 160 -12.59 -23.07 38.81
CA ARG A 160 -11.37 -22.28 38.64
C ARG A 160 -10.15 -23.04 39.16
N ALA A 161 -10.25 -23.72 40.30
CA ALA A 161 -9.18 -24.55 40.85
C ALA A 161 -8.85 -25.71 39.89
N ALA A 162 -9.86 -26.40 39.36
CA ALA A 162 -9.66 -27.44 38.35
C ALA A 162 -8.99 -26.90 37.08
N ALA A 163 -9.36 -25.70 36.62
CA ALA A 163 -8.73 -25.05 35.47
C ALA A 163 -7.27 -24.65 35.76
N ARG A 164 -6.97 -24.14 36.96
CA ARG A 164 -5.62 -23.81 37.41
C ARG A 164 -4.72 -25.05 37.39
N ASP A 165 -5.18 -26.16 37.98
CA ASP A 165 -4.44 -27.42 38.00
C ASP A 165 -4.23 -27.99 36.60
N ALA A 166 -5.20 -27.79 35.71
CA ALA A 166 -5.10 -28.21 34.31
C ALA A 166 -4.07 -27.39 33.52
N ILE A 167 -4.12 -26.06 33.65
CA ILE A 167 -3.15 -25.14 33.03
C ILE A 167 -1.73 -25.42 33.55
N ALA A 168 -1.59 -25.65 34.87
CA ALA A 168 -0.29 -25.85 35.52
C ALA A 168 0.54 -27.00 34.91
N ARG A 169 -0.11 -28.06 34.41
CA ARG A 169 0.56 -29.22 33.77
C ARG A 169 1.29 -28.87 32.47
N HIS A 170 0.92 -27.77 31.81
CA HIS A 170 1.44 -27.40 30.48
C HIS A 170 2.31 -26.15 30.50
N ARG A 171 2.66 -25.61 31.68
CA ARG A 171 3.52 -24.42 31.86
C ARG A 171 5.02 -24.70 31.59
N THR A 172 5.33 -25.49 30.57
CA THR A 172 6.68 -25.98 30.29
C THR A 172 7.56 -24.97 29.54
N THR A 173 7.00 -24.15 28.66
CA THR A 173 7.72 -23.11 27.89
C THR A 173 7.36 -21.70 28.37
N PRO A 174 8.21 -20.68 28.10
CA PRO A 174 7.88 -19.28 28.38
C PRO A 174 6.54 -18.85 27.77
N ALA A 175 6.25 -19.26 26.52
CA ALA A 175 4.97 -18.98 25.87
C ALA A 175 3.76 -19.54 26.63
N ALA A 176 3.89 -20.75 27.18
CA ALA A 176 2.85 -21.39 27.98
C ALA A 176 2.68 -20.71 29.35
N ARG A 177 3.77 -20.27 29.98
CA ARG A 177 3.70 -19.46 31.20
C ARG A 177 3.04 -18.12 30.97
N ALA A 178 3.32 -17.47 29.83
CA ALA A 178 2.68 -16.21 29.45
C ALA A 178 1.16 -16.37 29.26
N ILE A 179 0.69 -17.36 28.49
CA ILE A 179 -0.75 -17.57 28.30
C ILE A 179 -1.46 -18.01 29.59
N ALA A 180 -0.78 -18.79 30.45
CA ALA A 180 -1.30 -19.20 31.75
C ALA A 180 -1.52 -17.99 32.68
N ALA A 181 -0.52 -17.11 32.80
CA ALA A 181 -0.63 -15.88 33.57
C ALA A 181 -1.70 -14.94 32.97
N PHE A 182 -1.84 -14.88 31.65
CA PHE A 182 -2.89 -14.10 31.00
C PHE A 182 -4.31 -14.62 31.30
N LEU A 183 -4.51 -15.94 31.35
CA LEU A 183 -5.81 -16.58 31.64
C LEU A 183 -6.19 -16.42 33.12
N LEU A 184 -5.22 -16.52 34.03
CA LEU A 184 -5.39 -16.40 35.47
C LEU A 184 -4.46 -15.31 36.02
N PRO A 185 -4.72 -14.02 35.71
CA PRO A 185 -3.81 -12.91 36.06
C PRO A 185 -3.80 -12.59 37.56
N ASP A 186 -4.67 -13.25 38.33
CA ASP A 186 -4.79 -13.13 39.79
C ASP A 186 -4.07 -14.27 40.53
N GLU A 187 -3.27 -15.09 39.82
CA GLU A 187 -2.31 -16.02 40.41
C GLU A 187 -0.94 -15.31 40.55
N PRO A 188 -0.64 -14.67 41.70
CA PRO A 188 0.47 -13.72 41.78
C PRO A 188 1.82 -14.40 41.56
N ALA A 189 1.94 -15.68 41.94
CA ALA A 189 3.14 -16.47 41.73
C ALA A 189 3.46 -16.64 40.23
N TRP A 190 2.44 -16.82 39.37
CA TRP A 190 2.65 -17.03 37.94
C TRP A 190 3.03 -15.72 37.24
N THR A 191 2.42 -14.60 37.62
CA THR A 191 2.76 -13.30 37.08
C THR A 191 4.16 -12.85 37.54
N ALA A 192 4.51 -13.07 38.81
CA ALA A 192 5.83 -12.75 39.34
C ALA A 192 6.94 -13.59 38.68
N GLU A 193 6.71 -14.89 38.49
CA GLU A 193 7.61 -15.80 37.76
C GLU A 193 7.86 -15.29 36.33
N LEU A 194 6.79 -14.97 35.60
CA LEU A 194 6.90 -14.46 34.23
C LEU A 194 7.68 -13.13 34.15
N CYS A 195 7.42 -12.19 35.06
CA CYS A 195 8.14 -10.92 35.11
C CYS A 195 9.62 -11.11 35.45
N ALA A 196 9.95 -12.05 36.36
CA ALA A 196 11.33 -12.38 36.70
C ALA A 196 12.08 -13.02 35.51
N GLU A 197 11.43 -13.90 34.76
CA GLU A 197 11.99 -14.48 33.53
C GLU A 197 12.29 -13.40 32.49
N ILE A 198 11.35 -12.48 32.26
CA ILE A 198 11.54 -11.37 31.31
C ILE A 198 12.67 -10.44 31.78
N ALA A 199 12.77 -10.18 33.08
CA ALA A 199 13.85 -9.35 33.64
C ALA A 199 15.24 -9.99 33.47
N ALA A 200 15.31 -11.33 33.54
CA ALA A 200 16.55 -12.10 33.45
C ALA A 200 16.94 -12.49 32.01
N ALA A 201 16.03 -12.36 31.04
CA ALA A 201 16.27 -12.71 29.65
C ALA A 201 17.36 -11.82 29.01
N ASP A 202 18.14 -12.42 28.10
CA ASP A 202 19.12 -11.70 27.28
C ASP A 202 18.39 -10.67 26.39
N PRO A 203 18.83 -9.40 26.33
CA PRO A 203 18.26 -8.39 25.43
C PRO A 203 18.16 -8.81 23.96
N ASP A 204 18.99 -9.74 23.50
CA ASP A 204 18.96 -10.25 22.13
C ASP A 204 17.91 -11.37 21.92
N THR A 205 17.25 -11.84 22.99
CA THR A 205 16.18 -12.84 22.93
C THR A 205 14.89 -12.19 22.41
N PRO A 206 14.16 -12.81 21.45
CA PRO A 206 12.87 -12.31 21.00
C PRO A 206 11.88 -12.11 22.16
N GLY A 207 11.51 -10.86 22.42
CA GLY A 207 10.60 -10.48 23.50
C GLY A 207 9.20 -11.06 23.35
N HIS A 208 8.52 -11.26 24.49
CA HIS A 208 7.10 -11.61 24.52
C HIS A 208 6.22 -10.51 23.93
N ASP A 209 5.04 -10.87 23.44
CA ASP A 209 4.00 -9.88 23.07
C ASP A 209 3.63 -8.96 24.25
N LEU A 210 3.99 -7.68 24.16
CA LEU A 210 3.70 -6.69 25.20
C LEU A 210 2.20 -6.55 25.46
N ALA A 211 1.36 -6.72 24.44
CA ALA A 211 -0.09 -6.59 24.59
C ALA A 211 -0.67 -7.58 25.60
N LEU A 212 -0.24 -8.84 25.53
CA LEU A 212 -0.62 -9.90 26.47
C LEU A 212 -0.08 -9.60 27.88
N LEU A 213 1.16 -9.13 27.99
CA LEU A 213 1.79 -8.83 29.28
C LEU A 213 1.13 -7.67 30.00
N VAL A 214 0.80 -6.57 29.31
CA VAL A 214 0.15 -5.41 29.96
C VAL A 214 -1.26 -5.72 30.47
N ALA A 215 -1.92 -6.74 29.92
CA ALA A 215 -3.19 -7.25 30.47
C ALA A 215 -3.00 -8.27 31.61
N THR A 216 -1.77 -8.62 31.95
CA THR A 216 -1.42 -9.65 32.94
C THR A 216 -0.81 -9.05 34.21
N VAL A 217 0.07 -8.06 34.07
CA VAL A 217 0.72 -7.35 35.19
C VAL A 217 -0.30 -6.77 36.17
N ALA A 218 0.01 -6.86 37.46
CA ALA A 218 -0.89 -6.46 38.56
C ALA A 218 -0.49 -5.11 39.18
N ASP A 219 0.77 -4.69 39.03
CA ASP A 219 1.29 -3.47 39.64
C ASP A 219 2.28 -2.74 38.72
N ARG A 220 2.64 -1.52 39.13
CA ARG A 220 3.56 -0.65 38.41
C ARG A 220 4.94 -1.27 38.20
N ALA A 221 5.51 -1.92 39.21
CA ALA A 221 6.87 -2.47 39.13
C ALA A 221 6.94 -3.60 38.09
N GLN A 222 5.90 -4.44 38.02
CA GLN A 222 5.75 -5.45 36.99
C GLN A 222 5.60 -4.84 35.61
N PHE A 223 4.77 -3.80 35.45
CA PHE A 223 4.64 -3.11 34.16
C PHE A 223 5.96 -2.48 33.69
N GLU A 224 6.67 -1.81 34.60
CA GLU A 224 7.96 -1.20 34.31
C GLU A 224 9.02 -2.23 33.92
N THR A 225 8.92 -3.47 34.42
CA THR A 225 9.81 -4.58 34.07
C THR A 225 9.60 -5.05 32.63
N VAL A 226 8.34 -5.16 32.20
CA VAL A 226 8.00 -5.74 30.88
C VAL A 226 8.03 -4.72 29.75
N VAL A 227 7.76 -3.45 30.02
CA VAL A 227 7.56 -2.42 28.99
C VAL A 227 8.79 -2.18 28.10
N ASP A 228 10.00 -2.38 28.63
CA ASP A 228 11.24 -2.17 27.88
C ASP A 228 11.77 -3.44 27.18
N ARG A 229 11.27 -4.62 27.57
CA ARG A 229 11.84 -5.91 27.17
C ARG A 229 10.89 -6.76 26.33
N ALA A 230 9.65 -6.31 26.19
CA ALA A 230 8.62 -7.00 25.41
C ALA A 230 8.41 -6.31 24.05
N ASP A 231 7.93 -7.08 23.09
CA ASP A 231 7.68 -6.61 21.74
C ASP A 231 6.36 -5.80 21.68
N PRO A 232 6.39 -4.50 21.31
CA PRO A 232 5.21 -3.65 21.27
C PRO A 232 4.40 -3.73 19.96
N GLU A 233 4.84 -4.51 18.97
CA GLU A 233 4.35 -4.52 17.59
C GLU A 233 2.82 -4.58 17.52
N CYS A 234 2.23 -5.47 18.32
CA CYS A 234 0.79 -5.71 18.30
C CYS A 234 0.02 -5.05 19.46
N LEU A 235 0.67 -4.28 20.34
CA LEU A 235 0.05 -3.58 21.48
C LEU A 235 -1.23 -2.83 21.09
N THR A 236 -1.15 -2.04 20.02
CA THR A 236 -2.26 -1.16 19.62
C THR A 236 -3.24 -1.82 18.64
N SER A 237 -2.96 -3.05 18.23
CA SER A 237 -3.87 -3.87 17.42
C SER A 237 -4.89 -4.63 18.28
N ARG A 238 -4.56 -4.84 19.56
CA ARG A 238 -5.38 -5.50 20.57
C ARG A 238 -6.18 -4.44 21.34
N PRO A 239 -7.49 -4.27 21.06
CA PRO A 239 -8.26 -3.16 21.62
C PRO A 239 -8.41 -3.21 23.15
N TRP A 240 -8.14 -4.38 23.75
CA TRP A 240 -8.25 -4.62 25.19
C TRP A 240 -6.97 -4.31 25.98
N ALA A 241 -5.80 -4.20 25.34
CA ALA A 241 -4.52 -4.15 26.05
C ALA A 241 -4.37 -2.87 26.90
N LEU A 242 -4.44 -1.69 26.26
CA LEU A 242 -4.30 -0.40 26.96
C LEU A 242 -5.44 -0.14 27.96
N PRO A 243 -6.72 -0.38 27.65
CA PRO A 243 -7.79 -0.21 28.65
C PRO A 243 -7.61 -1.11 29.87
N THR A 244 -7.20 -2.37 29.68
CA THR A 244 -7.00 -3.29 30.82
C THR A 244 -5.83 -2.84 31.70
N LEU A 245 -4.74 -2.37 31.10
CA LEU A 245 -3.61 -1.80 31.85
C LEU A 245 -4.05 -0.61 32.70
N VAL A 246 -4.76 0.36 32.10
CA VAL A 246 -5.21 1.57 32.79
C VAL A 246 -6.27 1.25 33.86
N ALA A 247 -7.15 0.28 33.61
CA ALA A 247 -8.10 -0.19 34.61
C ALA A 247 -7.40 -0.88 35.80
N THR A 248 -6.28 -1.56 35.56
CA THR A 248 -5.53 -2.28 36.61
C THR A 248 -4.65 -1.35 37.43
N LEU A 249 -3.85 -0.49 36.79
CA LEU A 249 -2.87 0.36 37.48
C LEU A 249 -3.40 1.75 37.82
N GLY A 250 -4.41 2.24 37.09
CA GLY A 250 -4.77 3.64 37.08
C GLY A 250 -3.85 4.50 36.20
N PRO A 251 -4.24 5.75 35.92
CA PRO A 251 -3.53 6.63 35.00
C PRO A 251 -2.13 7.03 35.51
N ASP A 252 -1.98 7.29 36.80
CA ASP A 252 -0.73 7.79 37.38
C ASP A 252 0.39 6.75 37.36
N ASP A 253 0.06 5.48 37.64
CA ASP A 253 1.02 4.38 37.60
C ASP A 253 1.29 3.85 36.18
N ALA A 254 0.35 4.04 35.25
CA ALA A 254 0.55 3.67 33.84
C ALA A 254 1.38 4.71 33.05
N LEU A 255 1.26 6.01 33.39
CA LEU A 255 1.85 7.10 32.62
C LEU A 255 3.39 7.00 32.43
N PRO A 256 4.20 6.68 33.46
CA PRO A 256 5.66 6.61 33.30
C PRO A 256 6.10 5.53 32.31
N GLY A 257 5.53 4.33 32.41
CA GLY A 257 5.84 3.23 31.48
C GLY A 257 5.36 3.52 30.06
N LEU A 258 4.15 4.08 29.89
CA LEU A 258 3.64 4.48 28.58
C LEU A 258 4.50 5.59 27.93
N THR A 259 5.06 6.49 28.74
CA THR A 259 5.95 7.57 28.27
C THR A 259 7.29 7.00 27.79
N ARG A 260 7.89 6.07 28.55
CA ARG A 260 9.13 5.37 28.16
C ARG A 260 8.97 4.52 26.91
N LEU A 261 7.77 4.01 26.67
CA LEU A 261 7.45 3.22 25.49
C LEU A 261 7.41 4.04 24.19
N LEU A 262 7.03 5.33 24.25
CA LEU A 262 6.79 6.15 23.06
C LEU A 262 7.92 6.14 22.01
N PRO A 263 9.21 6.25 22.36
CA PRO A 263 10.30 6.24 21.39
C PRO A 263 10.42 4.93 20.59
N ALA A 264 10.03 3.80 21.19
CA ALA A 264 10.09 2.49 20.54
C ALA A 264 8.90 2.23 19.59
N LEU A 265 7.84 3.03 19.68
CA LEU A 265 6.62 2.84 18.89
C LEU A 265 6.70 3.52 17.52
N THR A 266 6.04 2.92 16.52
CA THR A 266 5.74 3.56 15.24
C THR A 266 4.78 4.75 15.40
N ALA A 267 4.73 5.66 14.43
CA ALA A 267 3.84 6.82 14.50
C ALA A 267 2.34 6.47 14.72
N PRO A 268 1.77 5.46 14.04
CA PRO A 268 0.39 5.03 14.31
C PRO A 268 0.18 4.46 15.71
N GLN A 269 1.15 3.69 16.24
CA GLN A 269 1.09 3.15 17.59
C GLN A 269 1.17 4.28 18.63
N ARG A 270 2.12 5.23 18.48
CA ARG A 270 2.24 6.42 19.35
C ARG A 270 0.95 7.21 19.43
N ALA A 271 0.29 7.44 18.29
CA ALA A 271 -0.96 8.19 18.24
C ALA A 271 -2.07 7.53 19.09
N LYS A 272 -2.18 6.19 19.06
CA LYS A 272 -3.17 5.45 19.86
C LYS A 272 -2.84 5.45 21.35
N VAL A 273 -1.56 5.31 21.71
CA VAL A 273 -1.13 5.42 23.13
C VAL A 273 -1.42 6.82 23.66
N LEU A 274 -1.09 7.87 22.91
CA LEU A 274 -1.36 9.24 23.29
C LEU A 274 -2.86 9.56 23.35
N ASP A 275 -3.71 8.90 22.57
CA ASP A 275 -5.17 9.06 22.66
C ASP A 275 -5.75 8.53 23.99
N VAL A 276 -5.13 7.48 24.56
CA VAL A 276 -5.46 6.97 25.90
C VAL A 276 -4.90 7.90 26.98
N VAL A 277 -3.64 8.33 26.85
CA VAL A 277 -3.00 9.28 27.78
C VAL A 277 -3.74 10.63 27.82
N ALA A 278 -4.37 11.04 26.72
CA ALA A 278 -5.21 12.24 26.65
C ALA A 278 -6.44 12.18 27.57
N GLU A 279 -6.80 11.03 28.13
CA GLU A 279 -7.86 10.89 29.13
C GLU A 279 -7.35 11.00 30.58
N PHE A 280 -6.04 11.07 30.80
CA PHE A 280 -5.44 11.07 32.14
C PHE A 280 -5.52 12.47 32.76
N PRO A 281 -6.05 12.62 33.98
CA PRO A 281 -6.26 13.92 34.63
C PRO A 281 -4.99 14.47 35.29
N SER A 282 -3.86 14.47 34.58
CA SER A 282 -2.58 14.96 35.11
C SER A 282 -1.91 15.99 34.19
N ASP A 283 -1.17 16.92 34.79
CA ASP A 283 -0.43 17.96 34.05
C ASP A 283 0.69 17.36 33.21
N GLU A 284 1.32 16.29 33.72
CA GLU A 284 2.35 15.54 33.02
C GLU A 284 1.79 14.88 31.75
N ALA A 285 0.63 14.21 31.85
CA ALA A 285 -0.04 13.61 30.70
C ALA A 285 -0.48 14.67 29.68
N LEU A 286 -1.05 15.78 30.14
CA LEU A 286 -1.48 16.87 29.27
C LEU A 286 -0.28 17.52 28.56
N THR A 287 0.81 17.77 29.27
CA THR A 287 2.06 18.28 28.69
C THR A 287 2.62 17.34 27.64
N LEU A 288 2.67 16.04 27.94
CA LEU A 288 3.15 15.02 27.02
C LEU A 288 2.30 14.99 25.74
N VAL A 289 0.97 15.02 25.87
CA VAL A 289 0.06 15.03 24.72
C VAL A 289 0.19 16.32 23.92
N LEU A 290 0.33 17.48 24.57
CA LEU A 290 0.48 18.77 23.89
C LEU A 290 1.81 18.91 23.15
N THR A 291 2.87 18.24 23.61
CA THR A 291 4.21 18.31 23.01
C THR A 291 4.44 17.24 21.95
N THR A 292 3.87 16.04 22.12
CA THR A 292 4.17 14.87 21.26
C THR A 292 2.97 14.35 20.47
N GLY A 293 1.74 14.73 20.86
CA GLY A 293 0.50 14.27 20.25
C GLY A 293 0.17 14.93 18.92
N ALA A 294 -0.59 14.23 18.09
CA ALA A 294 -1.16 14.81 16.87
C ALA A 294 -2.21 15.88 17.23
N PRO A 295 -2.45 16.90 16.37
CA PRO A 295 -3.37 18.00 16.67
C PRO A 295 -4.77 17.57 17.13
N ALA A 296 -5.31 16.47 16.59
CA ALA A 296 -6.60 15.94 17.00
C ALA A 296 -6.61 15.45 18.46
N VAL A 297 -5.57 14.75 18.89
CA VAL A 297 -5.41 14.24 20.27
C VAL A 297 -5.15 15.41 21.23
N GLN A 298 -4.35 16.40 20.80
CA GLN A 298 -4.14 17.63 21.55
C GLN A 298 -5.46 18.37 21.82
N ARG A 299 -6.34 18.49 20.81
CA ARG A 299 -7.68 19.08 20.99
C ARG A 299 -8.54 18.26 21.94
N LYS A 300 -8.63 16.94 21.76
CA LYS A 300 -9.37 16.05 22.67
C LYS A 300 -8.95 16.28 24.13
N ALA A 301 -7.64 16.38 24.39
CA ALA A 301 -7.11 16.64 25.72
C ALA A 301 -7.45 18.06 26.23
N ARG A 302 -7.36 19.10 25.38
CA ARG A 302 -7.72 20.48 25.73
C ARG A 302 -9.21 20.64 26.02
N ASP A 303 -10.07 20.02 25.21
CA ASP A 303 -11.52 20.05 25.38
C ASP A 303 -11.94 19.30 26.65
N ARG A 304 -11.21 18.25 27.01
CA ARG A 304 -11.48 17.45 28.22
C ARG A 304 -10.94 18.10 29.50
N PHE A 305 -9.83 18.83 29.41
CA PHE A 305 -9.20 19.51 30.55
C PHE A 305 -8.94 21.01 30.24
N PRO A 306 -9.99 21.81 29.98
CA PRO A 306 -9.85 23.19 29.53
C PRO A 306 -9.14 24.09 30.55
N VAL A 307 -9.31 23.88 31.85
CA VAL A 307 -8.67 24.70 32.88
C VAL A 307 -7.17 24.39 32.97
N ARG A 308 -6.78 23.11 32.94
CA ARG A 308 -5.36 22.72 32.86
C ARG A 308 -4.72 23.18 31.57
N ALA A 309 -5.42 23.08 30.44
CA ALA A 309 -4.93 23.51 29.14
C ALA A 309 -4.69 25.03 29.09
N ALA A 310 -5.59 25.83 29.67
CA ALA A 310 -5.42 27.28 29.77
C ALA A 310 -4.22 27.65 30.67
N ARG A 311 -3.98 26.90 31.75
CA ARG A 311 -2.80 27.08 32.61
C ARG A 311 -1.48 26.72 31.92
N LEU A 312 -1.49 25.72 31.04
CA LEU A 312 -0.29 25.20 30.35
C LEU A 312 -0.08 25.81 28.95
N ALA A 313 -0.96 26.69 28.46
CA ALA A 313 -0.82 27.30 27.15
C ALA A 313 0.29 28.39 27.13
N PRO A 314 1.17 28.42 26.11
CA PRO A 314 2.01 29.58 25.88
C PRO A 314 1.15 30.79 25.46
N GLU A 315 1.56 32.02 25.84
CA GLU A 315 0.83 33.25 25.52
C GLU A 315 0.52 33.35 24.00
N PRO A 316 -0.72 33.68 23.61
CA PRO A 316 -1.09 33.79 22.21
C PRO A 316 -0.54 35.08 21.58
N GLU A 317 0.09 34.97 20.40
CA GLU A 317 0.38 36.12 19.54
C GLU A 317 -0.93 36.79 19.07
N PRO A 318 -1.00 38.13 19.02
CA PRO A 318 -2.21 38.85 18.65
C PRO A 318 -2.53 38.72 17.15
N ALA A 319 -3.80 38.47 16.83
CA ALA A 319 -4.30 38.44 15.46
C ALA A 319 -4.25 39.84 14.80
N PRO A 320 -3.88 39.95 13.50
CA PRO A 320 -3.80 41.24 12.83
C PRO A 320 -5.20 41.85 12.59
N ALA A 321 -5.30 43.16 12.79
CA ALA A 321 -6.53 43.93 12.64
C ALA A 321 -7.01 43.98 11.16
N THR A 322 -8.23 43.51 10.89
CA THR A 322 -8.88 43.59 9.58
C THR A 322 -9.37 45.00 9.26
N ARG A 323 -8.86 45.59 8.17
CA ARG A 323 -9.48 46.73 7.46
C ARG A 323 -10.87 46.31 6.97
N ARG A 324 -11.92 47.09 7.25
CA ARG A 324 -13.28 46.84 6.70
C ARG A 324 -13.28 47.07 5.19
N ILE A 325 -13.41 46.01 4.41
CA ILE A 325 -13.58 46.03 2.95
C ILE A 325 -15.09 46.05 2.64
N THR A 326 -15.52 46.83 1.65
CA THR A 326 -16.93 46.91 1.22
C THR A 326 -17.35 45.68 0.42
N GLU A 327 -18.59 45.21 0.57
CA GLU A 327 -19.12 44.04 -0.15
C GLU A 327 -19.44 44.37 -1.63
N ALA A 328 -19.33 43.36 -2.50
CA ALA A 328 -19.67 43.45 -3.92
C ALA A 328 -21.19 43.37 -4.14
N ASP A 329 -21.68 44.06 -5.18
CA ASP A 329 -23.09 44.02 -5.56
C ASP A 329 -23.42 42.64 -6.17
N PRO A 330 -24.53 41.96 -5.80
CA PRO A 330 -24.95 40.72 -6.43
C PRO A 330 -25.03 40.76 -7.96
N ALA A 331 -25.27 41.93 -8.57
CA ALA A 331 -25.27 42.09 -10.02
C ALA A 331 -23.89 41.91 -10.68
N ASP A 332 -22.81 42.13 -9.92
CA ASP A 332 -21.42 41.99 -10.38
C ASP A 332 -20.87 40.56 -10.18
N LEU A 333 -21.67 39.65 -9.62
CA LEU A 333 -21.25 38.30 -9.27
C LEU A 333 -21.64 37.26 -10.34
N PRO A 334 -20.83 36.22 -10.56
CA PRO A 334 -21.14 35.16 -11.52
C PRO A 334 -22.35 34.33 -11.08
N SER A 335 -23.15 33.86 -12.06
CA SER A 335 -24.40 33.13 -11.83
C SER A 335 -24.32 32.00 -10.79
N PRO A 336 -23.29 31.13 -10.75
CA PRO A 336 -23.21 30.06 -9.75
C PRO A 336 -23.13 30.54 -8.28
N LEU A 337 -22.80 31.81 -8.04
CA LEU A 337 -22.74 32.40 -6.71
C LEU A 337 -24.03 33.11 -6.28
N VAL A 338 -24.89 33.49 -7.25
CA VAL A 338 -26.11 34.28 -7.04
C VAL A 338 -27.38 33.45 -7.28
N ASN A 339 -27.41 32.71 -8.38
CA ASN A 339 -28.50 31.83 -8.82
C ASN A 339 -27.91 30.42 -9.03
N PRO A 340 -27.68 29.66 -7.96
CA PRO A 340 -27.08 28.34 -8.09
C PRO A 340 -28.05 27.36 -8.79
N PRO A 341 -27.60 26.60 -9.80
CA PRO A 341 -28.47 25.73 -10.59
C PRO A 341 -29.13 24.59 -9.79
N TRP A 342 -28.55 24.25 -8.63
CA TRP A 342 -29.07 23.22 -7.71
C TRP A 342 -30.26 23.66 -6.83
N GLU A 343 -30.68 24.92 -6.91
CA GLU A 343 -31.92 25.40 -6.26
C GLU A 343 -33.17 25.23 -7.15
N THR A 344 -32.98 24.81 -8.41
CA THR A 344 -34.08 24.51 -9.34
C THR A 344 -34.67 23.12 -9.05
N PRO A 345 -35.97 22.97 -8.76
CA PRO A 345 -36.56 21.68 -8.40
C PRO A 345 -36.55 20.68 -9.57
N GLU A 346 -36.05 19.46 -9.32
CA GLU A 346 -36.03 18.37 -10.31
C GLU A 346 -37.41 17.68 -10.46
N PRO A 347 -37.76 17.20 -11.67
CA PRO A 347 -39.00 16.46 -11.92
C PRO A 347 -39.02 15.09 -11.19
N PRO A 348 -40.22 14.54 -10.90
CA PRO A 348 -40.38 13.35 -10.07
C PRO A 348 -39.80 12.07 -10.70
N ALA A 349 -39.17 11.25 -9.84
CA ALA A 349 -38.56 9.97 -10.21
C ALA A 349 -39.60 8.91 -10.62
N ALA A 350 -39.38 8.26 -11.76
CA ALA A 350 -40.20 7.14 -12.21
C ALA A 350 -39.62 5.80 -11.76
N ARG A 351 -40.49 4.81 -11.49
CA ARG A 351 -40.07 3.42 -11.26
C ARG A 351 -40.02 2.70 -12.62
N LEU A 352 -38.83 2.61 -13.20
CA LEU A 352 -38.59 1.85 -14.43
C LEU A 352 -38.06 0.45 -14.10
N ARG A 353 -38.51 -0.55 -14.83
CA ARG A 353 -37.91 -1.90 -14.84
C ARG A 353 -37.42 -2.17 -16.25
N VAL A 354 -36.17 -2.59 -16.36
CA VAL A 354 -35.55 -2.94 -17.63
C VAL A 354 -35.09 -4.39 -17.52
N THR A 355 -35.58 -5.23 -18.42
CA THR A 355 -35.05 -6.58 -18.63
C THR A 355 -33.83 -6.48 -19.53
N ASP A 356 -32.72 -7.04 -19.06
CA ASP A 356 -31.45 -7.09 -19.77
C ASP A 356 -31.06 -8.56 -20.01
N ARG A 357 -30.31 -8.81 -21.08
CA ARG A 357 -29.84 -10.16 -21.43
C ARG A 357 -28.32 -10.15 -21.45
N PRO A 358 -27.64 -11.13 -20.81
CA PRO A 358 -26.19 -11.24 -20.87
C PRO A 358 -25.69 -11.27 -22.31
N HIS A 359 -24.58 -10.56 -22.59
CA HIS A 359 -24.02 -10.40 -23.92
C HIS A 359 -22.49 -10.37 -23.87
N GLU A 360 -21.85 -11.06 -24.81
CA GLU A 360 -20.40 -11.11 -24.94
C GLU A 360 -19.93 -10.31 -26.16
N ARG A 361 -18.90 -9.47 -25.96
CA ARG A 361 -18.23 -8.77 -27.06
C ARG A 361 -16.73 -8.93 -26.92
N TRP A 362 -16.16 -9.78 -27.77
CA TRP A 362 -14.72 -10.02 -27.86
C TRP A 362 -14.12 -9.19 -28.99
N LEU A 363 -12.90 -8.69 -28.82
CA LEU A 363 -12.13 -8.14 -29.95
C LEU A 363 -11.65 -9.28 -30.86
N PRO A 364 -11.32 -8.98 -32.14
CA PRO A 364 -10.80 -10.01 -33.04
C PRO A 364 -9.56 -10.72 -32.47
N GLY A 365 -9.63 -12.04 -32.31
CA GLY A 365 -8.53 -12.88 -31.79
C GLY A 365 -8.33 -12.83 -30.27
N GLU A 366 -9.07 -11.99 -29.54
CA GLU A 366 -8.87 -11.77 -28.10
C GLU A 366 -9.26 -13.01 -27.28
N ARG A 367 -10.37 -13.69 -27.66
CA ARG A 367 -10.84 -14.87 -26.93
C ARG A 367 -9.85 -16.02 -27.09
N GLU A 368 -9.35 -16.23 -28.30
CA GLU A 368 -8.35 -17.25 -28.61
C GLU A 368 -7.02 -16.95 -27.90
N GLU A 369 -6.56 -15.69 -27.92
CA GLU A 369 -5.35 -15.27 -27.20
C GLU A 369 -5.48 -15.53 -25.70
N TRP A 370 -6.60 -15.14 -25.08
CA TRP A 370 -6.80 -15.30 -23.64
C TRP A 370 -6.95 -16.76 -23.25
N ALA A 371 -7.61 -17.59 -24.06
CA ALA A 371 -7.72 -19.03 -23.84
C ALA A 371 -6.36 -19.74 -23.97
N ALA A 372 -5.47 -19.24 -24.84
CA ALA A 372 -4.13 -19.79 -25.08
C ALA A 372 -3.07 -19.38 -24.05
N ARG A 373 -3.38 -18.45 -23.12
CA ARG A 373 -2.42 -18.02 -22.09
C ARG A 373 -2.00 -19.20 -21.22
N PRO A 374 -0.69 -19.39 -20.96
CA PRO A 374 -0.22 -20.50 -20.14
C PRO A 374 -0.79 -20.41 -18.73
N LEU A 375 -1.17 -21.55 -18.15
CA LEU A 375 -1.48 -21.63 -16.73
C LEU A 375 -0.17 -21.68 -15.92
N PRO A 376 -0.15 -21.14 -14.69
CA PRO A 376 0.92 -21.43 -13.74
C PRO A 376 1.16 -22.94 -13.62
N GLU A 377 2.41 -23.36 -13.42
CA GLU A 377 2.79 -24.78 -13.34
C GLU A 377 1.94 -25.55 -12.33
N ASP A 378 1.64 -24.92 -11.18
CA ASP A 378 0.79 -25.45 -10.11
C ASP A 378 -0.64 -25.86 -10.55
N PHE A 379 -1.14 -25.31 -11.67
CA PHE A 379 -2.50 -25.53 -12.16
C PHE A 379 -2.54 -26.12 -13.57
N ALA A 380 -1.38 -26.35 -14.20
CA ALA A 380 -1.31 -26.78 -15.60
C ALA A 380 -1.62 -28.28 -15.77
N ASP A 381 -1.32 -29.11 -14.77
CA ASP A 381 -1.48 -30.56 -14.84
C ASP A 381 -2.72 -31.06 -14.06
N PRO A 382 -3.78 -31.53 -14.74
CA PRO A 382 -4.94 -32.12 -14.09
C PRO A 382 -4.74 -33.58 -13.66
N ALA A 383 -3.60 -34.24 -13.96
CA ALA A 383 -3.39 -35.66 -13.69
C ALA A 383 -3.47 -36.04 -12.19
N GLY A 384 -3.30 -35.07 -11.29
CA GLY A 384 -3.47 -35.24 -9.84
C GLY A 384 -4.92 -35.15 -9.34
N LEU A 385 -5.91 -34.96 -10.23
CA LEU A 385 -7.33 -34.91 -9.88
C LEU A 385 -8.05 -36.23 -10.13
N PRO A 386 -9.06 -36.57 -9.30
CA PRO A 386 -10.04 -37.59 -9.65
C PRO A 386 -10.79 -37.22 -10.95
N ASP A 387 -11.55 -38.18 -11.48
CA ASP A 387 -12.41 -37.94 -12.62
C ASP A 387 -13.39 -36.78 -12.33
N TRP A 388 -13.76 -35.99 -13.35
CA TRP A 388 -14.42 -34.69 -13.13
C TRP A 388 -15.64 -34.70 -12.19
N PRO A 389 -16.58 -35.67 -12.30
CA PRO A 389 -17.72 -35.74 -11.37
C PRO A 389 -17.31 -35.97 -9.91
N GLU A 390 -16.28 -36.79 -9.69
CA GLU A 390 -15.73 -37.06 -8.35
C GLU A 390 -14.96 -35.87 -7.81
N ALA A 391 -14.20 -35.17 -8.67
CA ALA A 391 -13.50 -33.95 -8.28
C ALA A 391 -14.49 -32.85 -7.86
N VAL A 392 -15.63 -32.69 -8.54
CA VAL A 392 -16.70 -31.74 -8.12
C VAL A 392 -17.33 -32.17 -6.80
N ALA A 393 -17.58 -33.46 -6.59
CA ALA A 393 -18.08 -33.95 -5.30
C ALA A 393 -17.07 -33.71 -4.17
N ALA A 394 -15.79 -33.95 -4.42
CA ALA A 394 -14.69 -33.69 -3.50
C ALA A 394 -14.52 -32.19 -3.21
N LEU A 395 -14.72 -31.32 -4.21
CA LEU A 395 -14.74 -29.87 -4.02
C LEU A 395 -15.85 -29.45 -3.05
N HIS A 396 -17.08 -29.92 -3.27
CA HIS A 396 -18.23 -29.61 -2.41
C HIS A 396 -18.10 -30.22 -1.01
N ALA A 397 -17.41 -31.36 -0.88
CA ALA A 397 -17.08 -31.98 0.41
C ALA A 397 -15.90 -31.32 1.13
N GLY A 398 -15.20 -30.36 0.50
CA GLY A 398 -14.00 -29.72 1.05
C GLY A 398 -12.77 -30.63 1.09
N ALA A 399 -12.77 -31.71 0.31
CA ALA A 399 -11.72 -32.73 0.26
C ALA A 399 -10.57 -32.40 -0.72
N LEU A 400 -10.76 -31.44 -1.63
CA LEU A 400 -9.70 -30.99 -2.54
C LEU A 400 -8.77 -29.97 -1.88
N ALA A 401 -7.46 -30.14 -2.04
CA ALA A 401 -6.46 -29.14 -1.68
C ALA A 401 -6.63 -27.86 -2.51
N TRP A 402 -6.20 -26.71 -1.99
CA TRP A 402 -6.44 -25.41 -2.64
C TRP A 402 -5.99 -25.37 -4.11
N HIS A 403 -4.80 -25.90 -4.44
CA HIS A 403 -4.28 -25.95 -5.82
C HIS A 403 -5.11 -26.87 -6.72
N GLN A 404 -5.58 -28.00 -6.19
CA GLN A 404 -6.49 -28.91 -6.89
C GLN A 404 -7.84 -28.26 -7.22
N GLN A 405 -8.36 -27.39 -6.35
CA GLN A 405 -9.60 -26.65 -6.60
C GLN A 405 -9.45 -25.72 -7.82
N PHE A 406 -8.32 -25.00 -7.91
CA PHE A 406 -8.03 -24.13 -9.05
C PHE A 406 -7.70 -24.94 -10.32
N THR A 407 -6.96 -26.03 -10.19
CA THR A 407 -6.67 -26.96 -11.30
C THR A 407 -7.95 -27.50 -11.92
N LEU A 408 -8.93 -27.89 -11.09
CA LEU A 408 -10.26 -28.32 -11.54
C LEU A 408 -10.96 -27.23 -12.35
N LEU A 409 -11.01 -25.99 -11.84
CA LEU A 409 -11.71 -24.89 -12.50
C LEU A 409 -11.08 -24.41 -13.80
N LEU A 410 -9.76 -24.50 -13.88
CA LEU A 410 -8.98 -24.00 -15.02
C LEU A 410 -8.87 -25.03 -16.15
N ASN A 411 -9.05 -26.32 -15.86
CA ASN A 411 -8.88 -27.40 -16.83
C ASN A 411 -10.15 -28.21 -17.13
N ALA A 412 -11.13 -28.25 -16.23
CA ALA A 412 -12.35 -29.02 -16.47
C ALA A 412 -13.22 -28.39 -17.57
N PRO A 413 -14.04 -29.21 -18.26
CA PRO A 413 -14.91 -28.71 -19.32
C PRO A 413 -16.02 -27.81 -18.77
N GLU A 414 -16.59 -26.98 -19.65
CA GLU A 414 -17.54 -25.91 -19.30
C GLU A 414 -18.79 -26.41 -18.56
N ASP A 415 -19.30 -27.59 -18.91
CA ASP A 415 -20.47 -28.23 -18.30
C ASP A 415 -20.23 -28.64 -16.84
N VAL A 416 -18.99 -28.99 -16.49
CA VAL A 416 -18.55 -29.32 -15.13
C VAL A 416 -18.36 -28.05 -14.30
N VAL A 417 -17.76 -27.02 -14.89
CA VAL A 417 -17.30 -25.82 -14.16
C VAL A 417 -18.44 -24.81 -13.92
N THR A 418 -19.37 -24.69 -14.85
CA THR A 418 -20.47 -23.71 -14.77
C THR A 418 -21.30 -23.83 -13.48
N PRO A 419 -21.77 -25.03 -13.06
CA PRO A 419 -22.48 -25.19 -11.80
C PRO A 419 -21.63 -24.85 -10.57
N VAL A 420 -20.33 -25.10 -10.63
CA VAL A 420 -19.39 -24.84 -9.53
C VAL A 420 -19.18 -23.34 -9.35
N LEU A 421 -18.95 -22.58 -10.42
CA LEU A 421 -18.74 -21.12 -10.36
C LEU A 421 -19.95 -20.36 -9.78
N ALA A 422 -21.14 -20.94 -9.88
CA ALA A 422 -22.36 -20.36 -9.29
C ALA A 422 -22.34 -20.35 -7.76
N THR A 423 -21.79 -21.39 -7.12
CA THR A 423 -21.86 -21.61 -5.67
C THR A 423 -20.53 -21.39 -4.95
N TRP A 424 -19.41 -21.56 -5.65
CA TRP A 424 -18.08 -21.60 -5.06
C TRP A 424 -17.45 -20.20 -4.89
N ARG A 425 -16.82 -19.97 -3.73
CA ARG A 425 -16.14 -18.70 -3.36
C ARG A 425 -14.87 -19.02 -2.54
N PRO A 426 -13.68 -19.03 -3.15
CA PRO A 426 -12.41 -19.34 -2.47
C PRO A 426 -11.83 -18.15 -1.70
N ASP A 427 -10.85 -18.43 -0.84
CA ASP A 427 -9.99 -17.40 -0.25
C ASP A 427 -8.93 -16.94 -1.30
N TYR A 428 -8.96 -15.67 -1.72
CA TYR A 428 -7.93 -15.03 -2.55
C TYR A 428 -6.66 -14.76 -1.71
N PRO A 429 -5.39 -14.73 -2.22
CA PRO A 429 -4.92 -14.54 -3.60
C PRO A 429 -3.58 -15.27 -3.96
N VAL A 430 -3.58 -16.26 -4.85
CA VAL A 430 -2.35 -16.58 -5.59
C VAL A 430 -2.65 -16.53 -7.08
N HIS A 431 -1.83 -15.81 -7.85
CA HIS A 431 -1.79 -15.85 -9.31
C HIS A 431 -3.08 -15.46 -10.08
N LEU A 432 -4.07 -14.78 -9.48
CA LEU A 432 -5.30 -14.38 -10.22
C LEU A 432 -4.98 -13.58 -11.50
N ALA A 433 -3.92 -12.77 -11.49
CA ALA A 433 -3.44 -12.04 -12.66
C ALA A 433 -3.09 -12.97 -13.84
N ASP A 434 -2.61 -14.16 -13.53
CA ASP A 434 -2.03 -15.11 -14.49
C ASP A 434 -3.12 -15.91 -15.21
N TRP A 435 -4.29 -16.12 -14.58
CA TRP A 435 -5.35 -17.00 -15.13
C TRP A 435 -6.75 -16.38 -15.24
N ALA A 436 -7.04 -15.18 -14.69
CA ALA A 436 -8.39 -14.60 -14.74
C ALA A 436 -8.94 -14.40 -16.17
N HIS A 437 -8.08 -13.95 -17.09
CA HIS A 437 -8.43 -13.75 -18.51
C HIS A 437 -8.75 -15.08 -19.20
N ARG A 438 -7.99 -16.14 -18.87
CA ARG A 438 -8.24 -17.49 -19.40
C ARG A 438 -9.58 -18.02 -18.89
N LEU A 439 -9.87 -17.88 -17.61
CA LEU A 439 -11.16 -18.27 -17.03
C LEU A 439 -12.35 -17.57 -17.74
N ALA A 440 -12.22 -16.27 -18.01
CA ALA A 440 -13.24 -15.52 -18.76
C ALA A 440 -13.38 -16.01 -20.21
N ALA A 441 -12.28 -16.34 -20.88
CA ALA A 441 -12.29 -16.80 -22.27
C ALA A 441 -12.84 -18.22 -22.44
N THR A 442 -12.56 -19.11 -21.48
CA THR A 442 -13.01 -20.51 -21.50
C THR A 442 -14.46 -20.65 -21.07
N HIS A 443 -14.89 -19.95 -20.01
CA HIS A 443 -16.20 -20.15 -19.37
C HIS A 443 -17.18 -18.98 -19.57
N GLY A 444 -16.79 -17.93 -20.28
CA GLY A 444 -17.66 -16.80 -20.62
C GLY A 444 -18.42 -16.22 -19.41
N HIS A 445 -19.73 -16.03 -19.56
CA HIS A 445 -20.58 -15.50 -18.50
C HIS A 445 -20.66 -16.34 -17.23
N ALA A 446 -20.36 -17.65 -17.27
CA ALA A 446 -20.35 -18.47 -16.05
C ALA A 446 -19.28 -17.98 -15.06
N ALA A 447 -18.17 -17.42 -15.56
CA ALA A 447 -17.11 -16.81 -14.76
C ALA A 447 -17.48 -15.44 -14.18
N SER A 448 -18.51 -14.76 -14.72
CA SER A 448 -18.81 -13.36 -14.37
C SER A 448 -19.12 -13.17 -12.88
N ALA A 449 -19.87 -14.08 -12.26
CA ALA A 449 -20.23 -14.00 -10.84
C ALA A 449 -19.01 -14.11 -9.91
N PHE A 450 -18.07 -14.99 -10.25
CA PHE A 450 -16.81 -15.16 -9.55
C PHE A 450 -15.93 -13.91 -9.72
N LEU A 451 -15.74 -13.45 -10.96
CA LEU A 451 -14.92 -12.28 -11.26
C LEU A 451 -15.47 -10.99 -10.61
N ARG A 452 -16.80 -10.82 -10.59
CA ARG A 452 -17.46 -9.71 -9.88
C ARG A 452 -17.14 -9.69 -8.39
N ASP A 453 -17.06 -10.86 -7.75
CA ASP A 453 -16.66 -10.94 -6.35
C ASP A 453 -15.17 -10.60 -6.18
N ALA A 454 -14.32 -11.10 -7.08
CA ALA A 454 -12.89 -10.83 -7.10
C ALA A 454 -12.54 -9.33 -7.26
N VAL A 455 -13.39 -8.53 -7.92
CA VAL A 455 -13.21 -7.05 -8.02
C VAL A 455 -13.10 -6.39 -6.64
N LYS A 456 -13.68 -6.97 -5.58
CA LYS A 456 -13.56 -6.42 -4.21
C LYS A 456 -12.14 -6.53 -3.64
N HIS A 457 -11.35 -7.49 -4.14
CA HIS A 457 -10.04 -7.85 -3.62
C HIS A 457 -8.92 -7.42 -4.57
N VAL A 458 -9.10 -7.64 -5.88
CA VAL A 458 -8.10 -7.34 -6.92
C VAL A 458 -8.74 -6.55 -8.09
N PRO A 459 -9.09 -5.26 -7.87
CA PRO A 459 -10.02 -4.54 -8.74
C PRO A 459 -9.59 -4.44 -10.21
N ARG A 460 -8.31 -4.20 -10.49
CA ARG A 460 -7.80 -4.01 -11.86
C ARG A 460 -7.85 -5.29 -12.68
N VAL A 461 -7.27 -6.38 -12.15
CA VAL A 461 -7.21 -7.69 -12.82
C VAL A 461 -8.60 -8.27 -13.05
N ALA A 462 -9.46 -8.21 -12.03
CA ALA A 462 -10.80 -8.74 -12.16
C ALA A 462 -11.66 -7.89 -13.11
N ALA A 463 -11.51 -6.55 -13.09
CA ALA A 463 -12.19 -5.68 -14.03
C ALA A 463 -11.72 -5.89 -15.47
N SER A 464 -10.41 -6.12 -15.70
CA SER A 464 -9.88 -6.38 -17.05
C SER A 464 -10.44 -7.67 -17.64
N ALA A 465 -10.57 -8.74 -16.84
CA ALA A 465 -11.18 -10.00 -17.27
C ALA A 465 -12.70 -9.90 -17.53
N LEU A 466 -13.40 -8.94 -16.89
CA LEU A 466 -14.83 -8.69 -17.10
C LEU A 466 -15.14 -7.85 -18.34
N VAL A 467 -14.15 -7.19 -18.96
CA VAL A 467 -14.36 -6.28 -20.10
C VAL A 467 -15.21 -6.90 -21.24
N PRO A 468 -15.02 -8.18 -21.64
CA PRO A 468 -15.81 -8.79 -22.71
C PRO A 468 -17.24 -9.19 -22.30
N LEU A 469 -17.54 -9.28 -21.00
CA LEU A 469 -18.74 -9.93 -20.44
C LEU A 469 -19.73 -8.89 -19.90
N ALA A 470 -20.76 -8.53 -20.68
CA ALA A 470 -21.74 -7.55 -20.27
C ALA A 470 -23.02 -8.17 -19.69
N ASP A 471 -23.33 -7.81 -18.46
CA ASP A 471 -24.60 -8.13 -17.80
C ASP A 471 -25.00 -7.03 -16.81
N ALA A 472 -26.25 -7.08 -16.34
CA ALA A 472 -26.82 -6.06 -15.47
C ALA A 472 -26.06 -5.86 -14.15
N ASP A 473 -25.50 -6.92 -13.56
CA ASP A 473 -24.77 -6.84 -12.29
C ASP A 473 -23.34 -6.35 -12.51
N THR A 474 -22.71 -6.73 -13.62
CA THR A 474 -21.38 -6.26 -14.03
C THR A 474 -21.42 -4.76 -14.33
N SER A 475 -22.41 -4.28 -15.10
CA SER A 475 -22.58 -2.84 -15.38
C SER A 475 -22.82 -2.02 -14.10
N LYS A 476 -23.66 -2.50 -13.17
CA LYS A 476 -23.89 -1.82 -11.88
C LYS A 476 -22.65 -1.81 -11.00
N LEU A 477 -21.92 -2.94 -10.94
CA LEU A 477 -20.69 -3.05 -10.16
C LEU A 477 -19.62 -2.08 -10.67
N LEU A 478 -19.33 -2.11 -11.98
CA LEU A 478 -18.30 -1.27 -12.60
C LEU A 478 -18.67 0.23 -12.53
N ALA A 479 -19.95 0.57 -12.73
CA ALA A 479 -20.42 1.95 -12.49
C ALA A 479 -20.21 2.38 -11.03
N ALA A 480 -20.47 1.51 -10.05
CA ALA A 480 -20.24 1.83 -8.64
C ALA A 480 -18.76 1.98 -8.30
N GLN A 481 -17.86 1.27 -9.01
CA GLN A 481 -16.41 1.43 -8.83
C GLN A 481 -15.92 2.83 -9.24
N LEU A 482 -16.57 3.51 -10.20
CA LEU A 482 -16.22 4.87 -10.62
C LEU A 482 -16.29 5.89 -9.47
N LEU A 483 -17.07 5.62 -8.43
CA LEU A 483 -17.18 6.48 -7.26
C LEU A 483 -16.09 6.25 -6.20
N ARG A 484 -15.20 5.25 -6.41
CA ARG A 484 -14.10 4.97 -5.48
C ARG A 484 -12.91 5.90 -5.72
N ARG A 485 -12.04 6.00 -4.72
CA ARG A 485 -10.84 6.86 -4.77
C ARG A 485 -9.83 6.47 -5.85
N THR A 486 -9.68 5.17 -6.12
CA THR A 486 -8.72 4.62 -7.09
C THR A 486 -9.40 3.59 -8.00
N PRO A 487 -10.29 4.03 -8.91
CA PRO A 487 -11.01 3.12 -9.78
C PRO A 487 -10.06 2.50 -10.82
N PRO A 488 -10.31 1.26 -11.29
CA PRO A 488 -9.70 0.71 -12.51
C PRO A 488 -10.30 1.42 -13.74
N LEU A 489 -9.99 2.72 -13.89
CA LEU A 489 -10.66 3.61 -14.83
C LEU A 489 -10.47 3.18 -16.29
N ALA A 490 -9.27 2.69 -16.63
CA ALA A 490 -8.97 2.23 -17.99
C ALA A 490 -9.84 1.02 -18.37
N GLU A 491 -9.97 0.06 -17.46
CA GLU A 491 -10.76 -1.15 -17.65
C GLU A 491 -12.27 -0.84 -17.68
N ILE A 492 -12.74 0.04 -16.79
CA ILE A 492 -14.14 0.47 -16.76
C ILE A 492 -14.49 1.26 -18.04
N THR A 493 -13.60 2.14 -18.49
CA THR A 493 -13.80 2.89 -19.74
C THR A 493 -13.83 1.92 -20.93
N ALA A 494 -12.89 0.98 -21.00
CA ALA A 494 -12.87 -0.05 -22.03
C ALA A 494 -14.18 -0.86 -22.05
N TYR A 495 -14.71 -1.27 -20.90
CA TYR A 495 -15.99 -1.96 -20.79
C TYR A 495 -17.16 -1.13 -21.34
N PHE A 496 -17.33 0.11 -20.86
CA PHE A 496 -18.47 0.94 -21.30
C PHE A 496 -18.34 1.33 -22.77
N THR A 497 -17.15 1.69 -23.27
CA THR A 497 -16.94 2.00 -24.69
C THR A 497 -17.18 0.79 -25.59
N ARG A 498 -16.77 -0.41 -25.14
CA ARG A 498 -16.96 -1.65 -25.89
C ARG A 498 -18.44 -2.03 -26.04
N HIS A 499 -19.24 -1.88 -24.99
CA HIS A 499 -20.65 -2.31 -24.98
C HIS A 499 -21.66 -1.19 -25.23
N GLY A 500 -21.25 0.07 -25.10
CA GLY A 500 -22.04 1.27 -25.40
C GLY A 500 -23.41 1.26 -24.71
N ALA A 501 -24.47 1.43 -25.50
CA ALA A 501 -25.85 1.44 -25.03
C ALA A 501 -26.26 0.15 -24.28
N HIS A 502 -25.69 -1.01 -24.65
CA HIS A 502 -25.99 -2.27 -23.99
C HIS A 502 -25.56 -2.26 -22.50
N ALA A 503 -24.38 -1.73 -22.20
CA ALA A 503 -23.92 -1.60 -20.81
C ALA A 503 -24.69 -0.53 -20.01
N LEU A 504 -25.23 0.50 -20.66
CA LEU A 504 -26.03 1.55 -20.01
C LEU A 504 -27.50 1.18 -19.79
N ARG A 505 -28.06 0.28 -20.59
CA ARG A 505 -29.44 -0.23 -20.47
C ARG A 505 -29.83 -0.63 -19.03
N PRO A 506 -29.05 -1.45 -18.29
CA PRO A 506 -29.37 -1.82 -16.92
C PRO A 506 -29.23 -0.66 -15.91
N LEU A 507 -28.61 0.46 -16.30
CA LEU A 507 -28.38 1.64 -15.46
C LEU A 507 -29.46 2.72 -15.67
N LEU A 508 -30.27 2.65 -16.73
CA LEU A 508 -31.36 3.60 -17.00
C LEU A 508 -32.33 3.81 -15.83
N PRO A 509 -32.78 2.77 -15.09
CA PRO A 509 -33.62 2.97 -13.92
C PRO A 509 -32.95 3.80 -12.82
N ALA A 510 -31.63 3.71 -12.68
CA ALA A 510 -30.86 4.49 -11.72
C ALA A 510 -30.64 5.92 -12.23
N LEU A 511 -30.33 6.12 -13.52
CA LEU A 511 -30.20 7.43 -14.17
C LEU A 511 -31.48 8.26 -14.04
N LEU A 512 -32.62 7.64 -14.31
CA LEU A 512 -33.94 8.30 -14.34
C LEU A 512 -34.72 8.18 -13.02
N GLY A 513 -34.04 7.69 -11.98
CA GLY A 513 -34.58 7.42 -10.65
C GLY A 513 -34.28 8.52 -9.63
N ARG A 514 -34.49 8.20 -8.35
CA ARG A 514 -34.25 9.15 -7.24
C ARG A 514 -32.75 9.47 -7.10
N PRO A 515 -32.40 10.70 -6.68
CA PRO A 515 -31.04 11.04 -6.29
C PRO A 515 -30.47 10.06 -5.25
N GLY A 516 -29.23 9.64 -5.44
CA GLY A 516 -28.55 8.69 -4.56
C GLY A 516 -27.26 8.13 -5.16
N PRO A 517 -26.54 7.27 -4.41
CA PRO A 517 -25.27 6.69 -4.88
C PRO A 517 -25.40 5.95 -6.21
N SER A 518 -26.50 5.22 -6.43
CA SER A 518 -26.75 4.49 -7.67
C SER A 518 -26.96 5.40 -8.88
N ARG A 519 -27.68 6.54 -8.71
CA ARG A 519 -27.83 7.54 -9.78
C ARG A 519 -26.50 8.19 -10.12
N ARG A 520 -25.71 8.58 -9.12
CA ARG A 520 -24.36 9.16 -9.33
C ARG A 520 -23.41 8.19 -10.06
N ALA A 521 -23.43 6.92 -9.69
CA ALA A 521 -22.64 5.88 -10.37
C ALA A 521 -23.05 5.74 -11.84
N ALA A 522 -24.36 5.74 -12.09
CA ALA A 522 -24.90 5.63 -13.44
C ALA A 522 -24.60 6.87 -14.29
N GLU A 523 -24.68 8.08 -13.72
CA GLU A 523 -24.29 9.33 -14.38
C GLU A 523 -22.80 9.36 -14.71
N ALA A 524 -21.94 8.85 -13.81
CA ALA A 524 -20.51 8.72 -14.09
C ALA A 524 -20.25 7.79 -15.29
N ALA A 525 -20.97 6.67 -15.38
CA ALA A 525 -20.91 5.77 -16.54
C ALA A 525 -21.45 6.44 -17.82
N LEU A 526 -22.55 7.20 -17.73
CA LEU A 526 -23.11 7.95 -18.87
C LEU A 526 -22.10 8.97 -19.43
N ARG A 527 -21.34 9.66 -18.58
CA ARG A 527 -20.31 10.62 -18.98
C ARG A 527 -19.16 9.99 -19.77
N LEU A 528 -18.83 8.72 -19.52
CA LEU A 528 -17.81 8.00 -20.30
C LEU A 528 -18.24 7.78 -21.77
N LEU A 529 -19.55 7.83 -22.04
CA LEU A 529 -20.15 7.59 -23.34
C LEU A 529 -20.81 8.84 -23.94
N ALA A 530 -20.50 10.03 -23.42
CA ALA A 530 -21.12 11.29 -23.86
C ALA A 530 -20.65 11.79 -25.26
N GLY A 531 -19.94 10.96 -26.02
CA GLY A 531 -19.52 11.25 -27.40
C GLY A 531 -20.70 11.22 -28.39
N PRO A 532 -20.62 11.98 -29.50
CA PRO A 532 -21.68 12.02 -30.52
C PRO A 532 -22.03 10.65 -31.10
N GLU A 533 -21.09 9.71 -31.13
CA GLU A 533 -21.24 8.34 -31.63
C GLU A 533 -22.19 7.45 -30.81
N HIS A 534 -22.41 7.78 -29.53
CA HIS A 534 -23.26 6.99 -28.64
C HIS A 534 -24.59 7.67 -28.32
N ARG A 535 -24.76 8.94 -28.69
CA ARG A 535 -25.92 9.76 -28.32
C ARG A 535 -27.24 9.25 -28.89
N GLU A 536 -27.32 9.02 -30.20
CA GLU A 536 -28.55 8.55 -30.84
C GLU A 536 -28.98 7.15 -30.36
N PRO A 537 -28.10 6.12 -30.30
CA PRO A 537 -28.47 4.81 -29.76
C PRO A 537 -28.99 4.85 -28.32
N LEU A 538 -28.47 5.76 -27.49
CA LEU A 538 -28.94 5.95 -26.11
C LEU A 538 -30.33 6.57 -26.05
N LEU A 539 -30.60 7.57 -26.91
CA LEU A 539 -31.91 8.19 -27.01
C LEU A 539 -32.97 7.24 -27.57
N GLU A 540 -32.63 6.41 -28.56
CA GLU A 540 -33.49 5.35 -29.08
C GLU A 540 -33.88 4.35 -27.99
N MET A 541 -32.89 3.87 -27.22
CA MET A 541 -33.14 2.97 -26.09
C MET A 541 -34.01 3.63 -25.01
N ALA A 542 -33.82 4.91 -24.73
CA ALA A 542 -34.68 5.63 -23.79
C ALA A 542 -36.08 5.88 -24.36
N ALA A 543 -36.23 5.99 -25.69
CA ALA A 543 -37.52 6.09 -26.36
C ALA A 543 -38.35 4.80 -26.19
N GLU A 544 -37.72 3.62 -26.24
CA GLU A 544 -38.39 2.33 -25.91
C GLU A 544 -39.03 2.33 -24.52
N LEU A 545 -38.46 3.09 -23.58
CA LEU A 545 -38.97 3.24 -22.21
C LEU A 545 -39.85 4.48 -22.00
N GLY A 546 -40.16 5.23 -23.07
CA GLY A 546 -40.94 6.47 -23.02
C GLY A 546 -40.23 7.63 -22.31
N ARG A 547 -38.90 7.65 -22.30
CA ARG A 547 -38.07 8.60 -21.52
C ARG A 547 -36.94 9.26 -22.32
N ALA A 548 -37.03 9.29 -23.65
CA ALA A 548 -36.05 9.94 -24.52
C ALA A 548 -35.78 11.40 -24.11
N ASP A 549 -36.83 12.18 -23.82
CA ASP A 549 -36.69 13.59 -23.44
C ASP A 549 -36.00 13.77 -22.08
N ALA A 550 -36.24 12.86 -21.14
CA ALA A 550 -35.60 12.89 -19.83
C ALA A 550 -34.11 12.51 -19.92
N LEU A 551 -33.75 11.55 -20.78
CA LEU A 551 -32.35 11.23 -21.03
C LEU A 551 -31.65 12.33 -21.84
N ARG A 552 -32.36 12.96 -22.79
CA ARG A 552 -31.85 14.12 -23.54
C ARG A 552 -31.52 15.28 -22.59
N ALA A 553 -32.43 15.59 -21.66
CA ALA A 553 -32.18 16.58 -20.63
C ALA A 553 -30.94 16.25 -19.76
N LEU A 554 -30.70 14.97 -19.42
CA LEU A 554 -29.50 14.55 -18.69
C LEU A 554 -28.22 14.65 -19.52
N LEU A 555 -28.30 14.38 -20.83
CA LEU A 555 -27.17 14.52 -21.76
C LEU A 555 -26.84 15.99 -22.04
N ASP A 556 -27.83 16.88 -21.92
CA ASP A 556 -27.69 18.32 -22.14
C ASP A 556 -27.44 19.10 -20.83
N ALA A 557 -27.65 18.46 -19.68
CA ALA A 557 -27.38 19.04 -18.36
C ALA A 557 -25.88 19.30 -18.17
N GLY A 558 -25.54 20.52 -17.77
CA GLY A 558 -24.17 20.87 -17.44
C GLY A 558 -23.70 20.16 -16.16
N PRO A 559 -22.37 20.06 -15.94
CA PRO A 559 -21.82 19.44 -14.73
C PRO A 559 -22.35 20.02 -13.41
N LEU A 560 -22.79 21.29 -13.42
CA LEU A 560 -23.31 22.00 -12.25
C LEU A 560 -24.78 21.72 -11.94
N ASP A 561 -25.58 21.33 -12.93
CA ASP A 561 -27.04 21.16 -12.77
C ASP A 561 -27.39 19.91 -11.95
N SER A 562 -26.47 18.95 -11.89
CA SER A 562 -26.58 17.71 -11.12
C SER A 562 -26.07 17.81 -9.67
N LEU A 563 -25.62 18.99 -9.24
CA LEU A 563 -25.10 19.18 -7.88
C LEU A 563 -26.22 19.13 -6.84
N THR A 564 -26.02 18.36 -5.78
CA THR A 564 -26.87 18.44 -4.58
C THR A 564 -26.03 19.12 -3.49
N PRO A 565 -26.41 20.30 -2.98
CA PRO A 565 -25.65 20.97 -1.94
C PRO A 565 -25.69 20.11 -0.66
N THR A 566 -24.52 19.64 -0.24
CA THR A 566 -24.34 19.03 1.08
C THR A 566 -24.14 20.13 2.11
N ALA A 567 -24.81 20.01 3.27
CA ALA A 567 -24.60 20.94 4.38
C ALA A 567 -23.09 21.01 4.72
N PRO A 568 -22.51 22.21 4.84
CA PRO A 568 -21.09 22.35 5.16
C PRO A 568 -20.80 21.71 6.52
N PRO A 569 -19.61 21.10 6.70
CA PRO A 569 -19.20 20.55 8.00
C PRO A 569 -19.31 21.60 9.11
N GLY A 570 -19.64 21.18 10.34
CA GLY A 570 -19.84 22.09 11.46
C GLY A 570 -18.64 23.00 11.76
N TRP A 571 -17.41 22.54 11.49
CA TRP A 571 -16.19 23.35 11.62
C TRP A 571 -16.13 24.49 10.59
N LEU A 572 -16.59 24.25 9.36
CA LEU A 572 -16.52 25.21 8.26
C LEU A 572 -17.49 26.38 8.49
N ASN A 573 -18.68 26.11 9.03
CA ASN A 573 -19.63 27.17 9.40
C ASN A 573 -19.06 28.18 10.41
N ARG A 574 -18.22 27.71 11.36
CA ARG A 574 -17.54 28.58 12.32
C ARG A 574 -16.32 29.30 11.73
N ALA A 575 -15.71 28.71 10.71
CA ALA A 575 -14.50 29.24 10.09
C ALA A 575 -14.78 30.33 9.05
N ILE A 576 -15.97 30.38 8.43
CA ILE A 576 -16.33 31.35 7.38
C ILE A 576 -15.97 32.80 7.74
N PRO A 577 -16.32 33.34 8.93
CA PRO A 577 -16.00 34.73 9.29
C PRO A 577 -14.49 35.01 9.43
N ALA A 578 -13.67 33.97 9.61
CA ALA A 578 -12.23 34.06 9.79
C ALA A 578 -11.44 33.77 8.50
N LEU A 579 -12.11 33.45 7.39
CA LEU A 579 -11.46 33.27 6.10
C LEU A 579 -11.15 34.63 5.46
N PRO A 580 -10.01 34.76 4.75
CA PRO A 580 -9.70 36.00 4.04
C PRO A 580 -10.72 36.26 2.92
N PRO A 581 -11.09 37.52 2.68
CA PRO A 581 -12.11 37.84 1.69
C PRO A 581 -11.64 37.54 0.27
N VAL A 582 -12.51 36.92 -0.52
CA VAL A 582 -12.35 36.81 -1.99
C VAL A 582 -12.84 38.12 -2.61
N LEU A 583 -12.04 38.69 -3.51
CA LEU A 583 -12.27 40.04 -4.03
C LEU A 583 -12.75 40.04 -5.48
N VAL A 584 -13.79 40.82 -5.76
CA VAL A 584 -14.29 41.16 -7.09
C VAL A 584 -14.16 42.68 -7.25
N ALA A 585 -13.35 43.14 -8.21
CA ALA A 585 -13.07 44.56 -8.43
C ALA A 585 -12.71 45.35 -7.14
N GLY A 586 -11.99 44.71 -6.20
CA GLY A 586 -11.59 45.30 -4.92
C GLY A 586 -12.63 45.26 -3.79
N ARG A 587 -13.83 44.70 -4.04
CA ARG A 587 -14.90 44.49 -3.05
C ARG A 587 -14.98 43.02 -2.63
N ALA A 588 -15.41 42.75 -1.40
CA ALA A 588 -15.49 41.39 -0.85
C ALA A 588 -16.75 40.64 -1.33
N LEU A 589 -16.65 39.33 -1.58
CA LEU A 589 -17.83 38.50 -1.78
C LEU A 589 -18.73 38.52 -0.53
N PRO A 590 -20.05 38.72 -0.66
CA PRO A 590 -20.97 38.63 0.46
C PRO A 590 -21.07 37.20 0.99
N GLU A 591 -21.43 37.01 2.27
CA GLU A 591 -21.43 35.70 2.92
C GLU A 591 -22.24 34.61 2.17
N PRO A 592 -23.43 34.88 1.60
CA PRO A 592 -24.16 33.89 0.80
C PRO A 592 -23.38 33.40 -0.43
N ALA A 593 -22.66 34.31 -1.10
CA ALA A 593 -21.82 33.97 -2.24
C ALA A 593 -20.60 33.12 -1.82
N VAL A 594 -20.02 33.39 -0.64
CA VAL A 594 -18.95 32.55 -0.07
C VAL A 594 -19.46 31.14 0.23
N ARG A 595 -20.69 30.99 0.74
CA ARG A 595 -21.32 29.68 0.96
C ARG A 595 -21.52 28.92 -0.35
N ASN A 596 -22.01 29.60 -1.40
CA ASN A 596 -22.16 29.00 -2.73
C ASN A 596 -20.82 28.61 -3.36
N LEU A 597 -19.78 29.42 -3.17
CA LEU A 597 -18.42 29.07 -3.59
C LEU A 597 -17.92 27.80 -2.88
N LEU A 598 -18.17 27.65 -1.58
CA LEU A 598 -17.80 26.45 -0.84
C LEU A 598 -18.55 25.19 -1.35
N HIS A 599 -19.82 25.32 -1.77
CA HIS A 599 -20.54 24.22 -2.43
C HIS A 599 -19.90 23.83 -3.76
N VAL A 600 -19.50 24.81 -4.58
CA VAL A 600 -18.77 24.56 -5.83
C VAL A 600 -17.43 23.87 -5.55
N LEU A 601 -16.70 24.26 -4.50
CA LEU A 601 -15.43 23.65 -4.12
C LEU A 601 -15.60 22.22 -3.60
N ALA A 602 -16.68 21.92 -2.89
CA ALA A 602 -16.99 20.58 -2.39
C ALA A 602 -17.47 19.61 -3.50
N ALA A 603 -17.78 20.13 -4.70
CA ALA A 603 -18.24 19.34 -5.82
C ALA A 603 -17.18 18.36 -6.38
N HIS A 604 -17.65 17.39 -7.17
CA HIS A 604 -16.80 16.49 -7.96
C HIS A 604 -15.90 17.31 -8.91
N PRO A 605 -14.67 16.87 -9.24
CA PRO A 605 -13.70 17.63 -10.04
C PRO A 605 -14.23 18.31 -11.31
N ASP A 606 -15.12 17.67 -12.08
CA ASP A 606 -15.66 18.26 -13.32
C ASP A 606 -16.63 19.40 -13.04
N ALA A 607 -17.53 19.21 -12.07
CA ALA A 607 -18.48 20.23 -11.64
C ALA A 607 -17.78 21.39 -10.94
N ARG A 608 -16.76 21.11 -10.12
CA ARG A 608 -15.91 22.14 -9.50
C ARG A 608 -15.24 23.00 -10.57
N ARG A 609 -14.59 22.39 -11.56
CA ARG A 609 -13.93 23.12 -12.66
C ARG A 609 -14.92 23.96 -13.46
N ALA A 610 -16.09 23.40 -13.80
CA ALA A 610 -17.15 24.13 -14.49
C ALA A 610 -17.68 25.32 -13.67
N GLY A 611 -17.87 25.15 -12.36
CA GLY A 611 -18.34 26.21 -11.45
C GLY A 611 -17.30 27.27 -11.13
N LEU A 612 -16.01 26.90 -11.07
CA LEU A 612 -14.92 27.85 -10.84
C LEU A 612 -14.55 28.63 -12.10
N ALA A 613 -14.80 28.12 -13.30
CA ALA A 613 -14.48 28.81 -14.55
C ALA A 613 -15.07 30.24 -14.66
N PRO A 614 -16.34 30.52 -14.33
CA PRO A 614 -16.85 31.89 -14.26
C PRO A 614 -16.33 32.69 -13.06
N VAL A 615 -16.07 32.04 -11.91
CA VAL A 615 -15.54 32.69 -10.70
C VAL A 615 -14.12 33.22 -10.93
N LYS A 616 -13.24 32.40 -11.53
CA LYS A 616 -11.85 32.77 -11.86
C LYS A 616 -11.72 33.91 -12.86
N ARG A 617 -12.77 34.17 -13.67
CA ARG A 617 -12.80 35.30 -14.62
C ARG A 617 -13.06 36.65 -13.96
N VAL A 618 -13.73 36.65 -12.81
CA VAL A 618 -14.24 37.87 -12.16
C VAL A 618 -13.50 38.17 -10.85
N CYS A 619 -13.16 37.14 -10.08
CA CYS A 619 -12.46 37.27 -8.81
C CYS A 619 -10.94 37.43 -9.02
N ALA A 620 -10.30 38.24 -8.18
CA ALA A 620 -8.85 38.42 -8.20
C ALA A 620 -8.11 37.13 -7.80
N ALA A 621 -7.19 36.66 -8.65
CA ALA A 621 -6.46 35.40 -8.48
C ALA A 621 -5.77 35.28 -7.10
N ASP A 622 -5.05 36.32 -6.67
CA ASP A 622 -4.38 36.34 -5.36
C ASP A 622 -5.35 36.19 -4.18
N SER A 623 -6.57 36.74 -4.31
CA SER A 623 -7.58 36.62 -3.24
C SER A 623 -8.15 35.20 -3.15
N LEU A 624 -8.32 34.52 -4.30
CA LEU A 624 -8.72 33.11 -4.37
C LEU A 624 -7.63 32.19 -3.81
N ALA A 625 -6.36 32.45 -4.11
CA ALA A 625 -5.24 31.65 -3.60
C ALA A 625 -5.05 31.79 -2.08
N ARG A 626 -5.17 33.02 -1.55
CA ARG A 626 -5.19 33.26 -0.09
C ARG A 626 -6.36 32.56 0.59
N PHE A 627 -7.56 32.62 -0.01
CA PHE A 627 -8.73 31.91 0.47
C PHE A 627 -8.52 30.40 0.48
N GLY A 628 -8.01 29.83 -0.62
CA GLY A 628 -7.69 28.40 -0.74
C GLY A 628 -6.67 27.94 0.30
N SER A 629 -5.59 28.69 0.49
CA SER A 629 -4.56 28.39 1.50
C SER A 629 -5.12 28.46 2.92
N ALA A 630 -5.86 29.52 3.26
CA ALA A 630 -6.49 29.64 4.57
C ALA A 630 -7.47 28.50 4.84
N LEU A 631 -8.25 28.09 3.85
CA LEU A 631 -9.17 26.95 3.94
C LEU A 631 -8.41 25.64 4.20
N LEU A 632 -7.29 25.40 3.49
CA LEU A 632 -6.42 24.24 3.70
C LEU A 632 -5.84 24.22 5.12
N HIS A 633 -5.28 25.33 5.60
CA HIS A 633 -4.72 25.43 6.94
C HIS A 633 -5.77 25.21 8.03
N ARG A 634 -6.98 25.75 7.86
CA ARG A 634 -8.08 25.52 8.79
C ARG A 634 -8.49 24.05 8.81
N TRP A 635 -8.64 23.41 7.65
CA TRP A 635 -8.95 21.98 7.60
C TRP A 635 -7.85 21.13 8.26
N LEU A 636 -6.57 21.44 8.03
CA LEU A 636 -5.45 20.76 8.70
C LEU A 636 -5.46 21.00 10.21
N ALA A 637 -5.73 22.23 10.65
CA ALA A 637 -5.86 22.58 12.07
C ALA A 637 -7.03 21.83 12.73
N GLU A 638 -8.14 21.61 12.02
CA GLU A 638 -9.30 20.83 12.46
C GLU A 638 -9.08 19.31 12.37
N GLY A 639 -7.85 18.85 12.12
CA GLY A 639 -7.48 17.42 12.12
C GLY A 639 -7.61 16.74 10.76
N ALA A 640 -7.98 17.51 9.73
CA ALA A 640 -8.12 17.05 8.36
C ALA A 640 -9.05 15.83 8.24
N ASP A 641 -10.29 16.03 8.71
CA ASP A 641 -11.39 15.08 8.62
C ASP A 641 -11.51 14.49 7.19
N PRO A 642 -11.59 13.15 7.06
CA PRO A 642 -11.71 12.48 5.76
C PRO A 642 -12.93 12.89 4.94
N ALA A 643 -14.07 13.22 5.57
CA ALA A 643 -15.27 13.65 4.84
C ALA A 643 -15.08 15.01 4.14
N SER A 644 -14.10 15.80 4.59
CA SER A 644 -13.76 17.11 4.06
C SER A 644 -12.48 17.10 3.19
N THR A 645 -12.03 15.93 2.71
CA THR A 645 -10.83 15.78 1.86
C THR A 645 -10.87 16.65 0.59
N TRP A 646 -12.07 17.04 0.14
CA TRP A 646 -12.27 17.97 -0.98
C TRP A 646 -11.53 19.30 -0.79
N VAL A 647 -11.25 19.74 0.45
CA VAL A 647 -10.48 20.97 0.73
C VAL A 647 -9.04 20.87 0.20
N LEU A 648 -8.41 19.71 0.38
CA LEU A 648 -7.10 19.41 -0.19
C LEU A 648 -7.20 19.32 -1.71
N GLN A 649 -8.22 18.61 -2.21
CA GLN A 649 -8.43 18.46 -3.65
C GLN A 649 -8.67 19.79 -4.36
N ALA A 650 -9.36 20.74 -3.72
CA ALA A 650 -9.68 22.06 -4.27
C ALA A 650 -8.42 22.91 -4.54
N GLN A 651 -7.29 22.58 -3.91
CA GLN A 651 -6.03 23.30 -4.15
C GLN A 651 -5.52 23.13 -5.58
N SER A 652 -5.91 22.08 -6.31
CA SER A 652 -5.55 21.94 -7.73
C SER A 652 -6.07 23.09 -8.58
N ASP A 653 -7.18 23.69 -8.15
CA ASP A 653 -7.83 24.80 -8.83
C ASP A 653 -7.55 26.16 -8.18
N LEU A 654 -7.24 26.21 -6.89
CA LEU A 654 -7.13 27.48 -6.13
C LEU A 654 -5.70 27.92 -5.85
N ALA A 655 -4.73 27.00 -5.76
CA ALA A 655 -3.38 27.33 -5.32
C ALA A 655 -2.63 28.17 -6.35
N ASP A 656 -1.90 29.18 -5.87
CA ASP A 656 -0.84 29.87 -6.62
C ASP A 656 0.50 29.14 -6.44
N ASP A 657 1.58 29.63 -7.05
CA ASP A 657 2.91 29.01 -6.96
C ASP A 657 3.40 28.91 -5.52
N ARG A 658 3.13 29.93 -4.68
CA ARG A 658 3.51 29.92 -3.27
C ARG A 658 2.78 28.82 -2.49
N ALA A 659 1.46 28.74 -2.63
CA ALA A 659 0.65 27.71 -1.99
C ALA A 659 0.99 26.31 -2.52
N THR A 660 1.35 26.19 -3.80
CA THR A 660 1.79 24.95 -4.44
C THR A 660 3.12 24.45 -3.85
N ALA A 661 4.09 25.34 -3.67
CA ALA A 661 5.37 25.01 -3.03
C ALA A 661 5.20 24.56 -1.57
N GLU A 662 4.35 25.25 -0.82
CA GLU A 662 3.98 24.89 0.55
C GLU A 662 3.28 23.53 0.61
N LEU A 663 2.32 23.28 -0.28
CA LEU A 663 1.65 22.00 -0.39
C LEU A 663 2.65 20.88 -0.67
N ALA A 664 3.59 21.06 -1.60
CA ALA A 664 4.62 20.05 -1.87
C ALA A 664 5.49 19.75 -0.64
N ALA A 665 5.79 20.74 0.21
CA ALA A 665 6.48 20.53 1.48
C ALA A 665 5.63 19.73 2.49
N LEU A 666 4.31 19.97 2.55
CA LEU A 666 3.39 19.19 3.37
C LEU A 666 3.30 17.73 2.88
N VAL A 667 3.17 17.50 1.57
CA VAL A 667 3.10 16.16 0.97
C VAL A 667 4.35 15.34 1.31
N ALA A 668 5.53 15.94 1.27
CA ALA A 668 6.78 15.27 1.60
C ALA A 668 6.87 14.83 3.08
N ARG A 669 6.21 15.56 4.01
CA ARG A 669 6.27 15.26 5.45
C ARG A 669 5.24 14.22 5.91
N TRP A 670 4.04 14.23 5.32
CA TRP A 670 2.88 13.47 5.80
C TRP A 670 3.14 11.97 6.02
N PRO A 671 3.92 11.26 5.19
CA PRO A 671 4.23 9.85 5.47
C PRO A 671 4.97 9.62 6.78
N GLY A 672 5.83 10.55 7.22
CA GLY A 672 6.51 10.49 8.52
C GLY A 672 5.58 10.72 9.71
N GLU A 673 4.42 11.35 9.47
CA GLU A 673 3.37 11.59 10.46
C GLU A 673 2.28 10.50 10.44
N GLY A 674 2.46 9.42 9.68
CA GLY A 674 1.45 8.36 9.50
C GLY A 674 0.31 8.72 8.54
N ASN A 675 0.38 9.85 7.84
CA ASN A 675 -0.66 10.38 6.95
C ASN A 675 -0.46 9.98 5.47
N HIS A 676 -0.13 8.71 5.20
CA HIS A 676 0.19 8.21 3.84
C HIS A 676 -0.93 8.46 2.80
N GLN A 677 -2.18 8.30 3.23
CA GLN A 677 -3.36 8.52 2.38
C GLN A 677 -3.47 9.98 1.93
N ARG A 678 -3.14 10.93 2.82
CA ARG A 678 -3.12 12.36 2.55
C ARG A 678 -1.98 12.75 1.61
N ALA A 679 -0.80 12.13 1.79
CA ALA A 679 0.33 12.29 0.88
C ALA A 679 -0.01 11.83 -0.55
N THR A 680 -0.70 10.71 -0.68
CA THR A 680 -1.18 10.22 -1.99
C THR A 680 -2.13 11.24 -2.64
N THR A 681 -3.15 11.71 -1.89
CA THR A 681 -4.07 12.74 -2.40
C THR A 681 -3.35 14.05 -2.72
N GLY A 682 -2.34 14.44 -1.94
CA GLY A 682 -1.54 15.62 -2.23
C GLY A 682 -0.71 15.50 -3.51
N LEU A 683 -0.17 14.32 -3.81
CA LEU A 683 0.47 14.05 -5.10
C LEU A 683 -0.53 14.12 -6.27
N GLU A 684 -1.79 13.69 -6.06
CA GLU A 684 -2.88 13.87 -7.04
C GLU A 684 -3.14 15.33 -7.32
N VAL A 685 -3.19 16.13 -6.27
CA VAL A 685 -3.42 17.58 -6.38
C VAL A 685 -2.30 18.24 -7.15
N LEU A 686 -1.03 18.00 -6.79
CA LEU A 686 0.11 18.56 -7.50
C LEU A 686 0.13 18.14 -8.98
N ALA A 687 -0.18 16.88 -9.29
CA ALA A 687 -0.25 16.41 -10.67
C ALA A 687 -1.42 17.06 -11.43
N GLY A 688 -2.56 17.27 -10.76
CA GLY A 688 -3.75 17.89 -11.33
C GLY A 688 -3.63 19.41 -11.54
N THR A 689 -2.78 20.11 -10.77
CA THR A 689 -2.52 21.55 -10.95
C THR A 689 -1.87 21.85 -12.30
N GLY A 690 -0.91 21.02 -12.72
CA GLY A 690 -0.27 21.13 -14.04
C GLY A 690 0.65 22.35 -14.26
N THR A 691 0.97 23.12 -13.21
CA THR A 691 1.93 24.25 -13.29
C THR A 691 3.37 23.77 -13.17
N GLU A 692 4.33 24.56 -13.67
CA GLU A 692 5.76 24.23 -13.53
C GLU A 692 6.18 24.08 -12.06
N GLU A 693 5.67 24.90 -11.14
CA GLU A 693 5.97 24.78 -9.70
C GLU A 693 5.44 23.47 -9.12
N ALA A 694 4.25 23.01 -9.55
CA ALA A 694 3.72 21.73 -9.11
C ALA A 694 4.57 20.56 -9.63
N LEU A 695 5.02 20.63 -10.88
CA LEU A 695 5.92 19.65 -11.49
C LEU A 695 7.30 19.63 -10.81
N ARG A 696 7.87 20.79 -10.45
CA ARG A 696 9.09 20.89 -9.62
C ARG A 696 8.89 20.24 -8.24
N GLY A 697 7.74 20.49 -7.62
CA GLY A 697 7.35 19.86 -6.36
C GLY A 697 7.32 18.34 -6.46
N LEU A 698 6.70 17.80 -7.52
CA LEU A 698 6.63 16.37 -7.81
C LEU A 698 8.02 15.75 -8.08
N ASP A 699 8.85 16.37 -8.92
CA ASP A 699 10.22 15.89 -9.22
C ASP A 699 11.05 15.83 -7.94
N ARG A 700 10.99 16.89 -7.12
CA ARG A 700 11.70 16.94 -5.83
C ARG A 700 11.26 15.81 -4.92
N ILE A 701 9.95 15.52 -4.82
CA ILE A 701 9.46 14.40 -4.00
C ILE A 701 9.91 13.06 -4.60
N ALA A 702 9.82 12.88 -5.92
CA ALA A 702 10.29 11.67 -6.61
C ALA A 702 11.78 11.39 -6.39
N ARG A 703 12.62 12.42 -6.22
CA ARG A 703 14.06 12.27 -5.98
C ARG A 703 14.45 12.14 -4.51
N THR A 704 13.78 12.88 -3.63
CA THR A 704 14.23 13.05 -2.22
C THR A 704 13.37 12.30 -1.19
N ALA A 705 12.20 11.78 -1.57
CA ALA A 705 11.32 11.10 -0.62
C ALA A 705 12.03 9.89 0.01
N LYS A 706 12.07 9.84 1.34
CA LYS A 706 12.62 8.70 2.09
C LYS A 706 11.75 7.45 1.99
N PHE A 707 10.46 7.62 1.72
CA PHE A 707 9.46 6.55 1.65
C PHE A 707 9.35 5.97 0.23
N PRO A 708 9.66 4.67 0.01
CA PRO A 708 9.67 4.07 -1.33
C PRO A 708 8.33 4.16 -2.07
N VAL A 709 7.20 3.92 -1.38
CA VAL A 709 5.86 3.98 -1.98
C VAL A 709 5.51 5.38 -2.47
N LEU A 710 5.81 6.42 -1.68
CA LEU A 710 5.59 7.81 -2.08
C LEU A 710 6.49 8.18 -3.27
N ARG A 711 7.74 7.73 -3.24
CA ARG A 711 8.71 7.95 -4.32
C ARG A 711 8.23 7.34 -5.63
N ALA A 712 7.75 6.09 -5.59
CA ALA A 712 7.22 5.39 -6.74
C ALA A 712 5.97 6.10 -7.31
N ASP A 713 5.03 6.52 -6.45
CA ASP A 713 3.83 7.23 -6.91
C ASP A 713 4.15 8.61 -7.51
N ALA A 714 5.07 9.37 -6.89
CA ALA A 714 5.55 10.64 -7.45
C ALA A 714 6.26 10.43 -8.80
N THR A 715 7.09 9.38 -8.91
CA THR A 715 7.80 9.00 -10.16
C THR A 715 6.82 8.63 -11.27
N ARG A 716 5.78 7.85 -10.95
CA ARG A 716 4.73 7.49 -11.90
C ARG A 716 4.01 8.74 -12.43
N ARG A 717 3.61 9.65 -11.54
CA ARG A 717 2.87 10.87 -11.89
C ARG A 717 3.69 11.85 -12.72
N ILE A 718 4.97 12.05 -12.40
CA ILE A 718 5.83 12.91 -13.22
C ILE A 718 6.07 12.30 -14.60
N THR A 719 6.15 10.97 -14.70
CA THR A 719 6.25 10.26 -15.99
C THR A 719 4.97 10.44 -16.82
N GLU A 720 3.80 10.34 -16.18
CA GLU A 720 2.50 10.60 -16.83
C GLU A 720 2.39 12.06 -17.30
N ALA A 721 2.81 13.01 -16.47
CA ALA A 721 2.82 14.44 -16.83
C ALA A 721 3.79 14.75 -17.97
N ALA A 722 4.99 14.14 -17.98
CA ALA A 722 5.96 14.30 -19.06
C ALA A 722 5.42 13.77 -20.40
N ARG A 723 4.80 12.58 -20.38
CA ARG A 723 4.17 11.99 -21.58
C ARG A 723 3.08 12.88 -22.15
N ALA A 724 2.29 13.55 -21.30
CA ALA A 724 1.22 14.45 -21.74
C ALA A 724 1.74 15.66 -22.54
N VAL A 725 3.01 16.05 -22.37
CA VAL A 725 3.66 17.14 -23.10
C VAL A 725 4.72 16.66 -24.11
N GLY A 726 4.73 15.35 -24.42
CA GLY A 726 5.64 14.75 -25.40
C GLY A 726 7.10 14.66 -24.94
N LEU A 727 7.35 14.67 -23.62
CA LEU A 727 8.69 14.57 -23.03
C LEU A 727 8.84 13.27 -22.23
N ASP A 728 10.07 12.80 -22.07
CA ASP A 728 10.40 11.82 -21.02
C ASP A 728 10.58 12.51 -19.65
N ALA A 729 10.54 11.75 -18.56
CA ALA A 729 10.61 12.30 -17.20
C ALA A 729 11.95 13.02 -16.91
N GLU A 730 13.05 12.61 -17.55
CA GLU A 730 14.36 13.23 -17.36
C GLU A 730 14.51 14.50 -18.23
N GLN A 731 13.95 14.52 -19.45
CA GLN A 731 13.84 15.72 -20.30
C GLN A 731 12.97 16.79 -19.63
N LEU A 732 11.86 16.39 -19.00
CA LEU A 732 11.04 17.29 -18.20
C LEU A 732 11.87 17.81 -17.01
N ALA A 733 12.60 16.95 -16.30
CA ALA A 733 13.47 17.37 -15.20
C ALA A 733 14.60 18.32 -15.63
N ASP A 734 15.17 18.14 -16.83
CA ASP A 734 16.19 19.01 -17.42
C ASP A 734 15.63 20.40 -17.75
N ARG A 735 14.34 20.50 -18.11
CA ARG A 735 13.63 21.76 -18.28
C ARG A 735 13.22 22.41 -16.95
N LEU A 736 12.98 21.61 -15.91
CA LEU A 736 12.52 22.08 -14.60
C LEU A 736 13.66 22.53 -13.67
N VAL A 737 14.93 22.53 -14.12
CA VAL A 737 16.09 22.99 -13.33
C VAL A 737 15.93 24.48 -12.99
N PRO A 738 15.73 24.87 -11.72
CA PRO A 738 15.59 26.28 -11.35
C PRO A 738 16.96 26.96 -11.22
N HIS A 739 17.04 28.21 -11.66
CA HIS A 739 18.09 29.15 -11.24
C HIS A 739 17.97 29.34 -9.71
N GLY A 740 18.85 28.72 -8.92
CA GLY A 740 18.82 28.86 -7.46
C GLY A 740 19.39 27.70 -6.64
N ARG A 741 19.71 26.55 -7.25
CA ARG A 741 20.51 25.50 -6.57
C ARG A 741 22.00 25.82 -6.64
N PRO A 742 22.81 25.43 -5.63
CA PRO A 742 24.27 25.53 -5.73
C PRO A 742 24.76 24.77 -6.96
N ALA A 743 25.50 25.44 -7.84
CA ALA A 743 26.00 24.87 -9.10
C ALA A 743 26.69 23.50 -8.91
N ALA A 744 27.43 23.34 -7.81
CA ALA A 744 28.12 22.10 -7.45
C ALA A 744 27.19 20.89 -7.23
N ALA A 745 25.94 21.09 -6.80
CA ALA A 745 24.97 20.00 -6.66
C ALA A 745 24.43 19.57 -8.03
N VAL A 746 24.13 20.53 -8.90
CA VAL A 746 23.66 20.27 -10.27
C VAL A 746 24.72 19.55 -11.08
N VAL A 747 25.98 20.02 -11.03
CA VAL A 747 27.12 19.39 -11.72
C VAL A 747 27.31 17.93 -11.28
N ARG A 748 27.20 17.65 -9.98
CA ARG A 748 27.32 16.29 -9.44
C ARG A 748 26.22 15.34 -9.94
N ASP A 749 24.98 15.81 -9.98
CA ASP A 749 23.85 15.00 -10.45
C ASP A 749 23.95 14.75 -11.96
N GLN A 750 24.36 15.76 -12.74
CA GLN A 750 24.53 15.64 -14.19
C GLN A 750 25.73 14.76 -14.57
N THR A 751 26.81 14.80 -13.78
CA THR A 751 27.95 13.86 -13.90
C THR A 751 27.48 12.41 -13.80
N LYS A 752 26.69 12.07 -12.78
CA LYS A 752 26.15 10.71 -12.59
C LYS A 752 25.21 10.29 -13.73
N ARG A 753 24.47 11.25 -14.31
CA ARG A 753 23.57 10.98 -15.44
C ARG A 753 24.34 10.67 -16.72
N LEU A 754 25.39 11.42 -17.02
CA LEU A 754 26.25 11.17 -18.18
C LEU A 754 27.00 9.83 -18.04
N GLU A 755 27.46 9.50 -16.82
CA GLU A 755 28.06 8.19 -16.53
C GLU A 755 27.07 7.04 -16.76
N ARG A 756 25.83 7.18 -16.27
CA ARG A 756 24.77 6.20 -16.52
C ARG A 756 24.43 6.08 -18.00
N ALA A 757 24.38 7.20 -18.72
CA ALA A 757 24.08 7.24 -20.14
C ALA A 757 25.15 6.53 -20.98
N MET A 758 26.43 6.62 -20.58
CA MET A 758 27.52 5.84 -21.19
C MET A 758 27.30 4.33 -21.02
N VAL A 759 26.92 3.89 -19.82
CA VAL A 759 26.68 2.46 -19.51
C VAL A 759 25.40 1.93 -20.20
N GLU A 760 24.37 2.75 -20.32
CA GLU A 760 23.09 2.36 -20.93
C GLU A 760 23.07 2.53 -22.46
N GLY A 761 24.10 3.17 -23.04
CA GLY A 761 24.19 3.45 -24.47
C GLY A 761 23.16 4.49 -24.96
N ARG A 762 22.79 5.46 -24.12
CA ARG A 762 21.82 6.50 -24.51
C ARG A 762 22.39 7.35 -25.64
N THR A 763 21.56 7.62 -26.65
CA THR A 763 21.92 8.44 -27.81
C THR A 763 21.17 9.77 -27.85
N TRP A 764 21.83 10.82 -28.31
CA TRP A 764 21.27 12.15 -28.64
C TRP A 764 21.43 12.43 -30.13
N SER A 765 20.59 13.30 -30.72
CA SER A 765 20.94 13.89 -32.02
C SER A 765 22.03 14.97 -31.86
N ALA A 766 22.77 15.28 -32.92
CA ALA A 766 23.74 16.37 -32.89
C ALA A 766 23.06 17.72 -32.61
N ALA A 767 21.83 17.93 -33.09
CA ALA A 767 21.03 19.10 -32.75
C ALA A 767 20.72 19.19 -31.24
N GLU A 768 20.37 18.09 -30.58
CA GLU A 768 20.15 18.04 -29.13
C GLU A 768 21.46 18.25 -28.35
N PHE A 769 22.56 17.64 -28.83
CA PHE A 769 23.89 17.80 -28.25
C PHE A 769 24.32 19.28 -28.24
N HIS A 770 24.16 19.99 -29.36
CA HIS A 770 24.49 21.41 -29.42
C HIS A 770 23.46 22.30 -28.70
N GLY A 771 22.16 22.10 -28.95
CA GLY A 771 21.08 22.97 -28.49
C GLY A 771 20.64 22.77 -27.03
N VAL A 772 20.91 21.61 -26.43
CA VAL A 772 20.51 21.28 -25.06
C VAL A 772 21.72 21.08 -24.17
N LEU A 773 22.63 20.17 -24.54
CA LEU A 773 23.77 19.82 -23.69
C LEU A 773 24.82 20.95 -23.66
N ARG A 774 25.35 21.36 -24.81
CA ARG A 774 26.40 22.41 -24.88
C ARG A 774 25.87 23.83 -24.72
N ALA A 775 24.60 24.09 -25.04
CA ALA A 775 23.98 25.39 -24.84
C ALA A 775 23.92 25.80 -23.36
N ASN A 776 23.82 24.82 -22.45
CA ASN A 776 23.78 25.05 -21.01
C ASN A 776 25.20 25.21 -20.42
N PRO A 777 25.55 26.35 -19.80
CA PRO A 777 26.90 26.59 -19.27
C PRO A 777 27.39 25.56 -18.24
N LEU A 778 26.49 24.98 -17.44
CA LEU A 778 26.86 23.97 -16.42
C LEU A 778 27.11 22.59 -17.02
N LEU A 779 26.44 22.28 -18.14
CA LEU A 779 26.58 20.99 -18.82
C LEU A 779 27.70 21.02 -19.85
N ARG A 780 27.94 22.17 -20.49
CA ARG A 780 29.03 22.37 -21.46
C ARG A 780 30.36 21.89 -20.92
N ASP A 781 30.72 22.33 -19.72
CA ASP A 781 31.98 21.97 -19.08
C ASP A 781 32.12 20.46 -18.81
N LEU A 782 31.01 19.75 -18.57
CA LEU A 782 31.02 18.29 -18.39
C LEU A 782 31.11 17.57 -19.74
N VAL A 783 30.37 18.05 -20.73
CA VAL A 783 30.22 17.43 -22.04
C VAL A 783 31.51 17.54 -22.86
N ASP A 784 32.19 18.67 -22.77
CA ASP A 784 33.41 18.97 -23.53
C ASP A 784 34.60 18.11 -23.07
N ARG A 785 34.56 17.61 -21.83
CA ARG A 785 35.60 16.79 -21.22
C ARG A 785 35.39 15.29 -21.40
N LEU A 786 34.37 14.89 -22.17
CA LEU A 786 34.02 13.50 -22.44
C LEU A 786 34.38 13.12 -23.88
N LEU A 787 34.67 11.83 -24.07
CA LEU A 787 34.82 11.25 -25.39
C LEU A 787 33.46 10.77 -25.92
N TRP A 788 33.15 11.13 -27.16
CA TRP A 788 31.87 10.84 -27.82
C TRP A 788 32.08 9.99 -29.07
N SER A 789 31.04 9.28 -29.49
CA SER A 789 31.03 8.53 -30.76
C SER A 789 29.71 8.71 -31.49
N THR A 790 29.80 8.75 -32.81
CA THR A 790 28.63 8.60 -33.67
C THR A 790 28.17 7.14 -33.66
N ALA A 791 26.90 6.89 -34.02
CA ALA A 791 26.41 5.53 -34.26
C ALA A 791 27.17 4.81 -35.39
N GLY A 792 27.80 5.56 -36.31
CA GLY A 792 28.68 5.04 -37.36
C GLY A 792 30.08 4.66 -36.87
N GLY A 793 30.40 4.84 -35.59
CA GLY A 793 31.67 4.43 -34.99
C GLY A 793 32.79 5.47 -35.06
N THR A 794 32.53 6.70 -35.52
CA THR A 794 33.51 7.80 -35.50
C THR A 794 33.60 8.35 -34.08
N ARG A 795 34.77 8.25 -33.44
CA ARG A 795 35.03 8.79 -32.11
C ARG A 795 35.61 10.19 -32.20
N PHE A 796 35.19 11.07 -31.30
CA PHE A 796 35.65 12.44 -31.27
C PHE A 796 35.65 13.01 -29.84
N ARG A 797 36.57 13.93 -29.59
CA ARG A 797 36.53 14.87 -28.47
C ARG A 797 35.93 16.19 -28.92
N VAL A 798 35.56 17.03 -27.97
CA VAL A 798 35.18 18.42 -28.25
C VAL A 798 36.42 19.31 -28.08
N ALA A 799 36.78 20.07 -29.11
CA ALA A 799 37.86 21.03 -29.07
C ALA A 799 37.44 22.33 -28.34
N GLU A 800 38.40 23.20 -28.02
CA GLU A 800 38.15 24.45 -27.27
C GLU A 800 37.17 25.39 -28.00
N ASP A 801 37.19 25.38 -29.33
CA ASP A 801 36.26 26.14 -30.18
C ASP A 801 34.86 25.48 -30.27
N GLY A 802 34.70 24.30 -29.66
CA GLY A 802 33.47 23.55 -29.60
C GLY A 802 33.19 22.66 -30.80
N THR A 803 34.16 22.51 -31.71
CA THR A 803 34.08 21.56 -32.83
C THR A 803 34.43 20.14 -32.38
N ALA A 804 33.99 19.14 -33.16
CA ALA A 804 34.36 17.75 -32.92
C ALA A 804 35.70 17.46 -33.60
N ALA A 805 36.63 16.78 -32.90
CA ALA A 805 37.94 16.40 -33.43
C ALA A 805 38.24 14.92 -33.16
N ASP A 806 38.80 14.21 -34.15
CA ASP A 806 39.18 12.79 -34.04
C ASP A 806 40.53 12.58 -33.33
N LEU A 807 41.04 11.35 -33.34
CA LEU A 807 42.30 10.98 -32.67
C LEU A 807 43.54 11.69 -33.26
N ALA A 808 43.45 12.14 -34.52
CA ALA A 808 44.50 12.91 -35.18
C ALA A 808 44.27 14.42 -35.06
N ASP A 809 43.38 14.85 -34.17
CA ASP A 809 42.90 16.24 -34.02
C ASP A 809 42.32 16.83 -35.32
N THR A 810 41.79 15.98 -36.20
CA THR A 810 41.16 16.41 -37.45
C THR A 810 39.66 16.70 -37.22
N PRO A 811 39.12 17.84 -37.73
CA PRO A 811 37.71 18.17 -37.55
C PRO A 811 36.76 17.11 -38.13
N VAL A 812 35.77 16.71 -37.32
CA VAL A 812 34.72 15.75 -37.68
C VAL A 812 33.41 16.51 -37.91
N PRO A 813 32.81 16.45 -39.12
CA PRO A 813 31.51 17.06 -39.36
C PRO A 813 30.40 16.28 -38.65
N LEU A 814 29.53 16.98 -37.92
CA LEU A 814 28.37 16.41 -37.23
C LEU A 814 27.06 17.03 -37.76
N PRO A 815 26.44 16.45 -38.80
CA PRO A 815 25.10 16.84 -39.24
C PRO A 815 24.07 16.69 -38.12
N ASP A 816 23.06 17.58 -38.07
CA ASP A 816 22.07 17.70 -36.99
C ASP A 816 21.33 16.40 -36.61
N ASP A 817 21.13 15.49 -37.57
CA ASP A 817 20.45 14.20 -37.41
C ASP A 817 21.36 13.06 -36.92
N THR A 818 22.67 13.30 -36.85
CA THR A 818 23.66 12.30 -36.41
C THR A 818 23.40 11.88 -34.97
N ARG A 819 23.34 10.57 -34.73
CA ARG A 819 23.16 10.01 -33.38
C ARG A 819 24.50 9.88 -32.67
N LEU A 820 24.62 10.51 -31.52
CA LEU A 820 25.82 10.62 -30.68
C LEU A 820 25.59 9.92 -29.34
N HIS A 821 26.63 9.30 -28.81
CA HIS A 821 26.61 8.73 -27.46
C HIS A 821 27.98 8.90 -26.78
N VAL A 822 27.99 8.83 -25.44
CA VAL A 822 29.23 8.87 -24.66
C VAL A 822 29.93 7.51 -24.81
N VAL A 823 31.22 7.53 -25.15
CA VAL A 823 31.98 6.30 -25.45
C VAL A 823 32.28 5.52 -24.19
N HIS A 824 31.96 4.23 -24.19
CA HIS A 824 32.44 3.30 -23.19
C HIS A 824 33.84 2.77 -23.59
N PRO A 825 34.82 2.66 -22.66
CA PRO A 825 36.20 2.25 -23.00
C PRO A 825 36.32 0.86 -23.65
N LEU A 826 35.37 -0.05 -23.38
CA LEU A 826 35.29 -1.34 -24.09
C LEU A 826 35.21 -1.18 -25.61
N GLY A 827 34.54 -0.11 -26.10
CA GLY A 827 34.38 0.17 -27.53
C GLY A 827 35.59 0.83 -28.20
N LEU A 828 36.64 1.15 -27.43
CA LEU A 828 37.89 1.74 -27.93
C LEU A 828 38.96 0.69 -28.25
N GLY A 829 38.94 -0.46 -27.57
CA GLY A 829 39.89 -1.55 -27.82
C GLY A 829 41.34 -1.07 -27.78
N ALA A 830 42.07 -1.25 -28.89
CA ALA A 830 43.49 -0.88 -29.01
C ALA A 830 43.73 0.65 -29.03
N ASP A 831 42.72 1.46 -29.35
CA ASP A 831 42.84 2.92 -29.44
C ASP A 831 42.75 3.61 -28.07
N LEU A 832 42.38 2.87 -27.01
CA LEU A 832 42.20 3.41 -25.66
C LEU A 832 43.44 4.17 -25.13
N PRO A 833 44.68 3.64 -25.22
CA PRO A 833 45.86 4.34 -24.73
C PRO A 833 46.11 5.65 -25.49
N ALA A 834 45.92 5.66 -26.81
CA ALA A 834 46.14 6.84 -27.65
C ALA A 834 45.11 7.95 -27.33
N TRP A 835 43.85 7.60 -27.09
CA TRP A 835 42.84 8.56 -26.63
C TRP A 835 43.12 9.09 -25.22
N ALA A 836 43.62 8.23 -24.33
CA ALA A 836 43.98 8.64 -22.97
C ALA A 836 45.17 9.60 -22.95
N GLU A 837 46.19 9.34 -23.78
CA GLU A 837 47.33 10.22 -23.99
C GLU A 837 46.89 11.56 -24.60
N LEU A 838 46.08 11.54 -25.66
CA LEU A 838 45.57 12.76 -26.28
C LEU A 838 44.76 13.63 -25.30
N LEU A 839 43.85 13.06 -24.53
CA LEU A 839 43.10 13.82 -23.52
C LEU A 839 43.99 14.36 -22.39
N ALA A 840 45.05 13.63 -22.04
CA ALA A 840 46.03 14.09 -21.06
C ALA A 840 46.90 15.25 -21.59
N ASP A 841 47.32 15.18 -22.86
CA ASP A 841 48.07 16.24 -23.55
C ASP A 841 47.28 17.55 -23.65
N HIS A 842 45.96 17.44 -23.82
CA HIS A 842 45.02 18.57 -23.77
C HIS A 842 44.56 18.94 -22.35
N GLU A 843 45.20 18.40 -21.30
CA GLU A 843 44.91 18.64 -19.88
C GLU A 843 43.45 18.40 -19.46
N VAL A 844 42.74 17.49 -20.15
CA VAL A 844 41.31 17.23 -19.93
C VAL A 844 41.09 16.30 -18.74
N VAL A 845 40.57 16.85 -17.64
CA VAL A 845 40.14 16.07 -16.48
C VAL A 845 38.69 15.59 -16.66
N GLN A 846 38.51 14.28 -16.85
CA GLN A 846 37.19 13.70 -17.07
C GLN A 846 36.28 13.79 -15.82
N PRO A 847 34.98 14.08 -16.00
CA PRO A 847 34.06 14.30 -14.88
C PRO A 847 33.76 13.03 -14.07
N PHE A 848 33.96 11.85 -14.67
CA PHE A 848 33.92 10.53 -14.04
C PHE A 848 34.97 9.64 -14.74
N PRO A 849 35.37 8.49 -14.17
CA PRO A 849 36.38 7.63 -14.79
C PRO A 849 35.80 6.98 -16.05
N GLN A 850 35.89 7.67 -17.20
CA GLN A 850 35.45 7.18 -18.50
C GLN A 850 36.55 6.31 -19.12
N LEU A 851 37.75 6.85 -19.39
CA LEU A 851 38.84 6.06 -19.99
C LEU A 851 39.56 5.15 -18.99
N GLY A 852 39.66 5.59 -17.73
CA GLY A 852 40.23 4.80 -16.64
C GLY A 852 39.26 3.78 -16.02
N ARG A 853 38.07 3.59 -16.62
CA ARG A 853 37.07 2.65 -16.10
C ARG A 853 37.58 1.21 -16.23
N PRO A 854 37.44 0.36 -15.20
CA PRO A 854 37.73 -1.06 -15.32
C PRO A 854 36.86 -1.71 -16.40
N VAL A 855 37.50 -2.37 -17.37
CA VAL A 855 36.82 -3.12 -18.43
C VAL A 855 37.11 -4.59 -18.25
N VAL A 856 36.06 -5.41 -18.23
CA VAL A 856 36.18 -6.87 -18.21
C VAL A 856 35.71 -7.40 -19.56
N ALA A 857 36.66 -7.59 -20.47
CA ALA A 857 36.39 -8.19 -21.77
C ALA A 857 36.29 -9.72 -21.66
N LEU A 858 35.37 -10.29 -22.44
CA LEU A 858 35.23 -11.73 -22.63
C LEU A 858 36.19 -12.23 -23.70
N THR A 859 36.82 -13.38 -23.44
CA THR A 859 37.61 -14.11 -24.45
C THR A 859 36.72 -14.70 -25.55
N ALA A 860 37.31 -15.19 -26.64
CA ALA A 860 36.55 -15.87 -27.69
C ALA A 860 35.86 -17.15 -27.19
N ALA A 861 36.49 -17.87 -26.26
CA ALA A 861 35.93 -19.07 -25.64
C ALA A 861 34.76 -18.74 -24.71
N GLU A 862 34.93 -17.73 -23.84
CA GLU A 862 33.87 -17.28 -22.91
C GLU A 862 32.63 -16.70 -23.63
N ARG A 863 32.80 -16.14 -24.83
CA ARG A 863 31.67 -15.68 -25.65
C ARG A 863 30.83 -16.82 -26.23
N ALA A 864 31.41 -18.01 -26.36
CA ALA A 864 30.77 -19.18 -26.95
C ALA A 864 30.13 -20.11 -25.90
N THR A 865 30.02 -19.67 -24.64
CA THR A 865 29.42 -20.45 -23.55
C THR A 865 28.26 -19.70 -22.88
N SER A 866 27.44 -20.45 -22.16
CA SER A 866 26.38 -19.99 -21.24
C SER A 866 26.86 -19.94 -19.78
N THR A 867 28.06 -20.48 -19.50
CA THR A 867 28.68 -20.55 -18.17
C THR A 867 30.07 -19.91 -18.17
N LEU A 868 30.37 -19.11 -17.14
CA LEU A 868 31.70 -18.59 -16.83
C LEU A 868 32.21 -19.13 -15.49
N THR A 869 33.37 -19.76 -15.52
CA THR A 869 34.06 -20.27 -14.31
C THR A 869 35.16 -19.33 -13.82
N ARG A 870 35.29 -18.14 -14.43
CA ARG A 870 36.35 -17.15 -14.15
C ARG A 870 36.45 -16.72 -12.68
N PHE A 871 35.33 -16.78 -11.94
CA PHE A 871 35.25 -16.38 -10.54
C PHE A 871 35.09 -17.56 -9.58
N ASP A 872 35.04 -18.79 -10.09
CA ASP A 872 34.84 -19.98 -9.26
C ASP A 872 36.02 -20.16 -8.29
N GLY A 873 35.68 -20.31 -7.01
CA GLY A 873 36.65 -20.44 -5.93
C GLY A 873 37.05 -19.14 -5.26
N ALA A 874 36.68 -17.98 -5.82
CA ALA A 874 36.97 -16.69 -5.19
C ALA A 874 36.20 -16.52 -3.87
N GLN A 875 36.76 -15.75 -2.94
CA GLN A 875 36.20 -15.55 -1.59
C GLN A 875 35.71 -14.12 -1.44
N ALA A 876 34.40 -13.90 -1.36
CA ALA A 876 33.80 -12.57 -1.22
C ALA A 876 33.37 -12.30 0.23
N ALA A 877 33.63 -11.09 0.74
CA ALA A 877 33.03 -10.67 2.00
C ALA A 877 31.51 -10.50 1.84
N PRO A 878 30.67 -10.84 2.85
CA PRO A 878 29.22 -10.64 2.77
C PRO A 878 28.80 -9.20 2.43
N GLY A 879 29.56 -8.21 2.90
CA GLY A 879 29.35 -6.80 2.57
C GLY A 879 29.56 -6.48 1.08
N ALA A 880 30.46 -7.19 0.39
CA ALA A 880 30.71 -7.04 -1.03
C ALA A 880 29.57 -7.63 -1.87
N LEU A 881 29.02 -8.79 -1.47
CA LEU A 881 27.82 -9.37 -2.08
C LEU A 881 26.59 -8.48 -1.89
N LEU A 882 26.43 -7.85 -0.72
CA LEU A 882 25.37 -6.87 -0.52
C LEU A 882 25.54 -5.64 -1.41
N ALA A 883 26.78 -5.28 -1.77
CA ALA A 883 27.05 -4.21 -2.71
C ALA A 883 26.61 -4.57 -4.15
N LEU A 884 26.57 -5.86 -4.51
CA LEU A 884 25.93 -6.35 -5.75
C LEU A 884 24.40 -6.23 -5.66
N VAL A 885 23.81 -6.62 -4.54
CA VAL A 885 22.35 -6.49 -4.32
C VAL A 885 21.89 -5.03 -4.44
N ARG A 886 22.65 -4.09 -3.86
CA ARG A 886 22.39 -2.64 -4.02
C ARG A 886 22.52 -2.15 -5.47
N ARG A 887 23.23 -2.87 -6.33
CA ARG A 887 23.37 -2.63 -7.77
C ARG A 887 22.32 -3.37 -8.60
N GLY A 888 21.28 -3.90 -7.95
CA GLY A 888 20.13 -4.52 -8.59
C GLY A 888 20.30 -6.00 -8.92
N TRP A 889 21.26 -6.67 -8.29
CA TRP A 889 21.21 -8.12 -8.13
C TRP A 889 20.13 -8.47 -7.09
N ARG A 890 19.51 -9.63 -7.25
CA ARG A 890 18.40 -10.12 -6.42
C ARG A 890 18.88 -11.30 -5.61
N ARG A 891 18.40 -11.35 -4.38
CA ARG A 891 18.48 -12.50 -3.49
C ARG A 891 17.05 -12.94 -3.23
N GLU A 892 16.79 -14.23 -3.35
CA GLU A 892 15.46 -14.80 -3.11
C GLU A 892 15.33 -15.21 -1.63
N ASP A 893 14.16 -14.98 -1.04
CA ASP A 893 13.89 -15.27 0.36
C ASP A 893 13.21 -16.63 0.49
N LEU A 894 13.85 -17.55 1.19
CA LEU A 894 13.35 -18.90 1.45
C LEU A 894 12.43 -18.98 2.68
N GLY A 895 12.18 -17.83 3.33
CA GLY A 895 11.52 -17.78 4.63
C GLY A 895 12.52 -18.00 5.77
N GLY A 896 12.19 -17.48 6.96
CA GLY A 896 13.06 -17.60 8.14
C GLY A 896 14.37 -16.81 8.05
N GLY A 897 14.50 -15.87 7.12
CA GLY A 897 15.68 -14.99 6.97
C GLY A 897 16.87 -15.60 6.23
N GLN A 898 16.68 -16.77 5.60
CA GLN A 898 17.67 -17.44 4.76
C GLN A 898 17.46 -17.09 3.28
N SER A 899 18.54 -17.12 2.49
CA SER A 899 18.47 -16.94 1.04
C SER A 899 18.98 -18.17 0.31
N GLU A 900 18.58 -18.32 -0.94
CA GLU A 900 19.20 -19.30 -1.83
C GLU A 900 20.71 -19.04 -2.02
N PRO A 901 21.52 -20.08 -2.30
CA PRO A 901 22.96 -20.00 -2.54
C PRO A 901 23.28 -19.49 -3.96
N TRP A 902 22.55 -18.49 -4.44
CA TRP A 902 22.86 -17.75 -5.67
C TRP A 902 22.31 -16.32 -5.62
N LEU A 903 22.83 -15.45 -6.47
CA LEU A 903 22.29 -14.13 -6.74
C LEU A 903 21.90 -14.02 -8.21
N THR A 904 20.74 -13.44 -8.51
CA THR A 904 20.28 -13.27 -9.89
C THR A 904 20.31 -11.81 -10.35
N LYS A 905 20.55 -11.56 -11.62
CA LYS A 905 20.55 -10.21 -12.20
C LYS A 905 19.87 -10.22 -13.56
N PRO A 906 18.71 -9.56 -13.71
CA PRO A 906 18.04 -9.51 -15.01
C PRO A 906 18.86 -8.70 -16.02
N LEU A 907 18.99 -9.24 -17.23
CA LEU A 907 19.52 -8.57 -18.43
C LEU A 907 18.36 -8.12 -19.33
N ARG A 908 18.65 -7.72 -20.59
CA ARG A 908 17.61 -7.39 -21.57
C ARG A 908 16.98 -8.68 -22.11
N GLY A 909 15.65 -8.68 -22.31
CA GLY A 909 14.90 -9.88 -22.70
C GLY A 909 14.54 -10.76 -21.50
N ASN A 910 14.36 -12.06 -21.73
CA ASN A 910 14.07 -13.04 -20.68
C ASN A 910 15.35 -13.67 -20.08
N VAL A 911 16.52 -13.07 -20.28
CA VAL A 911 17.80 -13.64 -19.83
C VAL A 911 18.22 -13.04 -18.49
N GLU A 912 18.70 -13.89 -17.58
CA GLU A 912 19.23 -13.52 -16.28
C GLU A 912 20.65 -14.06 -16.08
N LEU A 913 21.50 -13.29 -15.39
CA LEU A 913 22.77 -13.77 -14.85
C LEU A 913 22.54 -14.40 -13.48
N VAL A 914 23.09 -15.59 -13.26
CA VAL A 914 23.01 -16.33 -11.99
C VAL A 914 24.43 -16.55 -11.46
N LEU A 915 24.77 -15.87 -10.37
CA LEU A 915 26.03 -16.07 -9.66
C LEU A 915 25.83 -17.10 -8.56
N HIS A 916 26.41 -18.30 -8.72
CA HIS A 916 26.36 -19.35 -7.71
C HIS A 916 27.27 -19.04 -6.52
N LEU A 917 26.85 -19.48 -5.34
CA LEU A 917 27.57 -19.32 -4.07
C LEU A 917 27.64 -20.67 -3.35
N ASP A 918 28.62 -20.87 -2.48
CA ASP A 918 28.66 -22.07 -1.61
C ASP A 918 27.57 -22.05 -0.52
N ARG A 919 27.01 -20.87 -0.22
CA ARG A 919 25.90 -20.66 0.72
C ARG A 919 25.19 -19.33 0.47
N GLY A 920 23.95 -19.24 0.92
CA GLY A 920 23.13 -18.03 0.81
C GLY A 920 23.65 -16.85 1.63
N VAL A 921 23.24 -15.64 1.22
CA VAL A 921 23.51 -14.37 1.90
C VAL A 921 22.33 -14.01 2.82
N PRO A 922 22.46 -14.11 4.16
CA PRO A 922 21.35 -13.91 5.09
C PRO A 922 20.65 -12.55 4.98
N PHE A 923 19.37 -12.47 5.39
CA PHE A 923 18.64 -11.19 5.39
C PHE A 923 18.91 -10.31 6.63
N GLY A 924 19.59 -10.84 7.67
CA GLY A 924 19.89 -10.19 8.96
C GLY A 924 21.26 -9.51 9.08
N SER A 925 21.81 -9.40 10.31
CA SER A 925 23.11 -8.75 10.59
C SER A 925 24.29 -9.49 9.96
N PHE A 926 25.27 -8.74 9.45
CA PHE A 926 26.40 -9.27 8.68
C PHE A 926 27.75 -9.16 9.41
N ALA A 927 27.77 -8.54 10.59
CA ALA A 927 29.00 -8.33 11.34
C ALA A 927 29.55 -9.67 11.84
N GLY A 928 30.77 -10.03 11.45
CA GLY A 928 31.45 -11.25 11.88
C GLY A 928 31.15 -12.52 11.06
N LEU A 929 30.38 -12.43 9.98
CA LEU A 929 30.14 -13.58 9.09
C LEU A 929 31.41 -13.96 8.29
N PRO A 930 31.69 -15.25 8.05
CA PRO A 930 32.85 -15.66 7.26
C PRO A 930 32.67 -15.26 5.78
N ARG A 931 33.78 -15.22 5.02
CA ARG A 931 33.74 -15.02 3.55
C ARG A 931 32.92 -16.13 2.88
N ILE A 932 32.29 -15.81 1.76
CA ILE A 932 31.43 -16.71 0.97
C ILE A 932 32.19 -17.05 -0.31
N ARG A 933 32.22 -18.33 -0.68
CA ARG A 933 32.89 -18.78 -1.90
C ARG A 933 31.97 -18.55 -3.10
N LEU A 934 32.49 -17.90 -4.13
CA LEU A 934 31.82 -17.74 -5.41
C LEU A 934 31.97 -19.02 -6.24
N GLY A 935 30.91 -19.39 -6.95
CA GLY A 935 30.87 -20.47 -7.93
C GLY A 935 30.83 -19.94 -9.37
N ALA A 936 30.27 -20.75 -10.27
CA ALA A 936 30.08 -20.37 -11.66
C ALA A 936 29.08 -19.20 -11.81
N LEU A 937 29.22 -18.47 -12.91
CA LEU A 937 28.30 -17.43 -13.34
C LEU A 937 27.61 -17.88 -14.63
N ASP A 938 26.32 -18.13 -14.55
CA ASP A 938 25.52 -18.69 -15.65
C ASP A 938 24.59 -17.66 -16.27
N LEU A 939 24.29 -17.83 -17.56
CA LEU A 939 23.19 -17.16 -18.26
C LEU A 939 22.02 -18.12 -18.37
N VAL A 940 20.85 -17.69 -17.89
CA VAL A 940 19.63 -18.50 -17.87
C VAL A 940 18.51 -17.72 -18.56
N GLU A 941 17.78 -18.38 -19.46
CA GLU A 941 16.57 -17.82 -20.07
C GLU A 941 15.32 -18.25 -19.27
N GLN A 942 14.48 -17.28 -18.92
CA GLN A 942 13.24 -17.47 -18.19
C GLN A 942 12.09 -17.80 -19.17
N GLY A 943 11.61 -19.04 -19.17
CA GLY A 943 10.52 -19.52 -20.04
C GLY A 943 10.84 -20.82 -20.79
N SER A 944 9.95 -21.25 -21.70
CA SER A 944 10.05 -22.51 -22.48
C SER A 944 11.45 -22.75 -23.11
N PRO A 945 11.86 -24.02 -23.32
CA PRO A 945 13.23 -24.37 -23.70
C PRO A 945 13.60 -23.82 -25.09
N GLY A 946 14.30 -22.67 -25.10
CA GLY A 946 15.04 -22.14 -26.23
C GLY A 946 16.48 -22.66 -26.27
N PRO A 947 17.26 -22.31 -27.31
CA PRO A 947 18.71 -22.55 -27.32
C PRO A 947 19.37 -21.80 -26.16
N GLU A 948 20.37 -22.41 -25.50
CA GLU A 948 21.05 -21.80 -24.36
C GLU A 948 21.59 -20.40 -24.71
N PRO A 949 21.32 -19.37 -23.88
CA PRO A 949 21.80 -18.02 -24.14
C PRO A 949 23.33 -17.96 -24.01
N LEU A 950 23.99 -17.42 -25.03
CA LEU A 950 25.45 -17.25 -25.02
C LEU A 950 25.84 -15.86 -24.50
N PHE A 951 26.97 -15.78 -23.80
CA PHE A 951 27.55 -14.50 -23.38
C PHE A 951 27.89 -13.58 -24.57
N GLY A 952 28.15 -14.15 -25.75
CA GLY A 952 28.40 -13.39 -26.98
C GLY A 952 27.18 -12.64 -27.54
N ASP A 953 25.97 -13.06 -27.20
CA ASP A 953 24.72 -12.50 -27.75
C ASP A 953 24.17 -11.33 -26.92
N GLN A 954 24.76 -11.07 -25.75
CA GLN A 954 24.32 -10.03 -24.83
C GLN A 954 25.03 -8.69 -25.11
N ASP A 955 24.47 -7.60 -24.58
CA ASP A 955 25.08 -6.27 -24.67
C ASP A 955 26.48 -6.28 -24.02
N PRO A 956 27.56 -6.05 -24.80
CA PRO A 956 28.92 -6.23 -24.31
C PRO A 956 29.32 -5.19 -23.26
N VAL A 957 28.76 -3.98 -23.33
CA VAL A 957 29.02 -2.94 -22.33
C VAL A 957 28.34 -3.33 -21.02
N ARG A 958 27.08 -3.75 -21.08
CA ARG A 958 26.35 -4.16 -19.87
C ARG A 958 27.00 -5.36 -19.19
N LEU A 959 27.42 -6.36 -19.95
CA LEU A 959 28.13 -7.51 -19.41
C LEU A 959 29.45 -7.11 -18.77
N SER A 960 30.27 -6.28 -19.44
CA SER A 960 31.55 -5.82 -18.87
C SER A 960 31.34 -5.12 -17.52
N GLU A 961 30.29 -4.32 -17.37
CA GLU A 961 29.96 -3.64 -16.12
C GLU A 961 29.57 -4.60 -14.99
N GLU A 962 28.70 -5.59 -15.27
CA GLU A 962 28.30 -6.58 -14.27
C GLU A 962 29.48 -7.48 -13.89
N LEU A 963 30.30 -7.89 -14.85
CA LEU A 963 31.51 -8.69 -14.60
C LEU A 963 32.56 -7.90 -13.79
N ALA A 964 32.70 -6.59 -14.02
CA ALA A 964 33.56 -5.73 -13.21
C ALA A 964 33.07 -5.64 -11.75
N HIS A 965 31.75 -5.59 -11.53
CA HIS A 965 31.19 -5.63 -10.18
C HIS A 965 31.45 -6.97 -9.48
N VAL A 966 31.26 -8.09 -10.19
CA VAL A 966 31.54 -9.43 -9.65
C VAL A 966 33.04 -9.59 -9.37
N ALA A 967 33.91 -9.11 -10.26
CA ALA A 967 35.36 -9.11 -10.06
C ALA A 967 35.76 -8.29 -8.82
N ALA A 968 35.16 -7.11 -8.62
CA ALA A 968 35.40 -6.31 -7.43
C ALA A 968 34.96 -7.03 -6.15
N ALA A 969 33.81 -7.71 -6.18
CA ALA A 969 33.32 -8.50 -5.06
C ALA A 969 34.19 -9.73 -4.76
N ALA A 970 34.79 -10.33 -5.79
CA ALA A 970 35.74 -11.43 -5.64
C ALA A 970 37.07 -11.00 -4.97
N THR A 971 37.45 -9.73 -5.09
CA THR A 971 38.70 -9.18 -4.54
C THR A 971 38.58 -8.48 -3.19
N GLY A 972 37.36 -8.07 -2.77
CA GLY A 972 37.08 -7.38 -1.51
C GLY A 972 36.67 -8.33 -0.40
#